data_AF-A0A9P6Y6A0-F1
#
_entry.id   AF-A0A9P6Y6A0-F1
#
_cell.length_a   1.000
_cell.length_b   1.000
_cell.length_c   1.000
_cell.angle_alpha   90.00
_cell.angle_beta   90.00
_cell.angle_gamma   90.00
#
_symmetry.space_group_name_H-M   'P 1'
#
loop_
_entity.id
_entity.type
_entity.pdbx_description
1 polymer ?
#
loop_
_entity_poly.entity_id
_entity_poly.type
_entity_poly.pdbx_seq_one_letter_code
_entity_poly.pdbx_strand_id
1 'polypeptide(L)'
;MATKRNISTNDSTDKPVIDEAVARNWEIPDFTIKEIRDAIPSHCFRRDTFRSFTYVIHDFAIIAVLGYLATFIDQLHSPTLRLLLWSLYWTAQGIVGTGVWVIGHECGHQAFSPSKAINNTVGFVLHTLLLVPYHSWRFSHSRHHKATGHMSKDQVFLPKTRAKLGLPSRDNDPQPDGPHDAIDETPVIVLYRMFLMFVFGWPLYLFTNVTGQNYPGWASHFNPSCDIYEESQKWDVMTSSVGVVGMIGLLGYCGQIFGSLNMIKFYVIPYLCVNFWLVLITYLQHTDPKLPHYRENVWNFQRGAALTIDRSYGAIIDYFHHHISDTHVAHHFFSTMPHYHAEEATVHIKKALGKHYHCDNTPIPIALWKIGTRIQVGKDRATVKFIGKVQDTNGEWLGIEWDDPKRGKHDGSHKNIKYFECRYPTSGSFIRYQPDKVLSGQTFMQAFKDKYTAEQEENSVNYDKASDKGELYWGGNKNLVVETYGFGKVQRSLRQLSNLTIVGLAEEMISSAGPNNDILDSQLSMIEDLDLSMNLIADWETVTSIVSQLPQLKILRLNQLRLATPMQSFDFHHIQTLALNRSMIPWKDIEVLASGLPKLENLQLAGNGIKTLSAIHWESIKCLYLEDNLIDDWTEVEKLQSLPNLQVLFLNNNKIKNIKKNCMLPNLEYLRIEENAINDWDSINSLNEYPNLSRLRLGLDKETEASQIVGRIRNLTVVNGNTLSARERIDLERYYLNLCIKDGSTHEVIASIHPRYRELCDKHGEPDLQVQVQKTSTVLNDRLISVTISLRDLNQIPANHVY
;
A
#
# COMPACT_ATOMS: atom_id res chain seq x y z
N MET A 1 38.55 -48.41 -21.98
CA MET A 1 39.09 -48.57 -20.61
C MET A 1 39.71 -47.24 -20.20
N ALA A 2 38.93 -46.38 -19.53
CA ALA A 2 39.40 -45.07 -19.09
C ALA A 2 39.79 -45.15 -17.61
N THR A 3 41.05 -44.81 -17.33
CA THR A 3 41.68 -44.80 -16.02
C THR A 3 41.15 -43.64 -15.17
N LYS A 4 40.68 -43.98 -13.97
CA LYS A 4 40.34 -43.05 -12.89
C LYS A 4 41.55 -42.19 -12.52
N ARG A 5 41.43 -40.87 -12.61
CA ARG A 5 42.22 -39.94 -11.79
C ARG A 5 41.36 -39.51 -10.61
N ASN A 6 41.73 -39.99 -9.43
CA ASN A 6 41.23 -39.49 -8.16
C ASN A 6 41.72 -38.05 -7.97
N ILE A 7 40.80 -37.10 -7.91
CA ILE A 7 41.04 -35.78 -7.31
C ILE A 7 40.28 -35.79 -5.98
N SER A 8 41.01 -35.56 -4.90
CA SER A 8 40.48 -35.46 -3.54
C SER A 8 39.59 -34.22 -3.42
N THR A 9 38.28 -34.41 -3.28
CA THR A 9 37.32 -33.36 -2.96
C THR A 9 37.21 -33.22 -1.44
N ASN A 10 38.06 -32.38 -0.85
CA ASN A 10 37.78 -31.75 0.43
C ASN A 10 37.22 -30.35 0.13
N ASP A 11 35.95 -30.29 -0.23
CA ASP A 11 35.15 -29.07 -0.05
C ASP A 11 33.70 -29.48 0.23
N SER A 12 33.22 -29.13 1.42
CA SER A 12 31.98 -29.66 2.01
C SER A 12 30.73 -28.88 1.57
N THR A 13 30.72 -28.35 0.35
CA THR A 13 29.64 -27.49 -0.18
C THR A 13 28.65 -28.21 -1.12
N ASP A 14 28.81 -29.53 -1.29
CA ASP A 14 28.08 -30.34 -2.27
C ASP A 14 26.80 -30.99 -1.70
N LYS A 15 25.89 -30.19 -1.13
CA LYS A 15 24.49 -30.65 -1.05
C LYS A 15 23.89 -30.57 -2.47
N PRO A 16 23.31 -31.67 -3.01
CA PRO A 16 22.74 -31.64 -4.35
C PRO A 16 21.66 -30.56 -4.47
N VAL A 17 21.69 -29.78 -5.55
CA VAL A 17 20.72 -28.71 -5.89
C VAL A 17 19.26 -29.21 -5.90
N ILE A 18 19.08 -30.52 -6.08
CA ILE A 18 17.80 -31.20 -6.00
C ILE A 18 17.15 -30.98 -4.63
N ASP A 19 17.93 -30.98 -3.55
CA ASP A 19 17.40 -30.86 -2.19
C ASP A 19 16.82 -29.47 -1.91
N GLU A 20 17.34 -28.38 -2.53
CA GLU A 20 16.85 -26.99 -2.39
C GLU A 20 15.66 -26.64 -3.31
N ALA A 21 15.53 -27.33 -4.46
CA ALA A 21 14.39 -27.19 -5.38
C ALA A 21 13.17 -28.02 -4.94
N VAL A 22 13.40 -29.25 -4.43
CA VAL A 22 12.38 -30.17 -3.88
C VAL A 22 11.75 -29.64 -2.60
N ALA A 23 12.56 -29.21 -1.65
CA ALA A 23 12.70 -27.79 -1.55
C ALA A 23 11.39 -26.96 -1.67
N ARG A 24 11.46 -25.98 -2.56
CA ARG A 24 10.43 -24.98 -2.77
C ARG A 24 9.13 -25.50 -3.36
N ASN A 25 8.93 -26.81 -3.39
CA ASN A 25 7.92 -27.46 -4.21
C ASN A 25 8.12 -27.11 -5.70
N TRP A 26 9.37 -26.82 -6.10
CA TRP A 26 9.74 -26.55 -7.48
C TRP A 26 10.08 -27.86 -8.17
N GLU A 27 9.19 -28.28 -9.07
CA GLU A 27 9.40 -29.48 -9.86
C GLU A 27 10.34 -29.18 -11.01
N ILE A 28 11.49 -29.86 -11.01
CA ILE A 28 12.50 -29.70 -12.06
C ILE A 28 11.89 -30.21 -13.36
N PRO A 29 11.73 -29.34 -14.39
CA PRO A 29 11.14 -29.78 -15.64
C PRO A 29 12.04 -30.80 -16.34
N ASP A 30 11.41 -31.86 -16.87
CA ASP A 30 12.07 -32.90 -17.64
C ASP A 30 11.39 -33.05 -19.00
N PHE A 31 11.49 -31.99 -19.80
CA PHE A 31 11.17 -32.01 -21.22
C PHE A 31 12.46 -31.93 -22.05
N THR A 32 12.40 -32.36 -23.30
CA THR A 32 13.48 -32.19 -24.28
C THR A 32 13.20 -31.01 -25.19
N ILE A 33 14.25 -30.38 -25.71
CA ILE A 33 14.09 -29.32 -26.72
C ILE A 33 13.34 -29.79 -27.97
N LYS A 34 13.45 -31.09 -28.29
CA LYS A 34 12.76 -31.71 -29.42
C LYS A 34 11.26 -31.74 -29.20
N GLU A 35 10.79 -32.11 -28.01
CA GLU A 35 9.35 -32.11 -27.68
C GLU A 35 8.74 -30.72 -27.83
N ILE A 36 9.43 -29.68 -27.33
CA ILE A 36 8.96 -28.31 -27.46
C ILE A 36 8.96 -27.86 -28.93
N ARG A 37 9.99 -28.24 -29.71
CA ARG A 37 10.08 -27.91 -31.13
C ARG A 37 9.00 -28.59 -31.97
N ASP A 38 8.75 -29.87 -31.72
CA ASP A 38 7.77 -30.68 -32.46
C ASP A 38 6.33 -30.22 -32.18
N ALA A 39 6.09 -29.53 -31.07
CA ALA A 39 4.79 -28.91 -30.77
C ALA A 39 4.46 -27.69 -31.64
N ILE A 40 5.47 -27.03 -32.22
CA ILE A 40 5.34 -25.77 -32.95
C ILE A 40 5.22 -26.03 -34.46
N PRO A 41 4.28 -25.36 -35.16
CA PRO A 41 4.17 -25.48 -36.61
C PRO A 41 5.47 -25.12 -37.33
N SER A 42 5.86 -25.93 -38.31
CA SER A 42 7.13 -25.75 -39.03
C SER A 42 7.25 -24.41 -39.78
N HIS A 43 6.12 -23.78 -40.15
CA HIS A 43 6.12 -22.48 -40.82
C HIS A 43 6.54 -21.35 -39.88
N CYS A 44 6.35 -21.48 -38.56
CA CYS A 44 6.77 -20.46 -37.60
C CYS A 44 8.28 -20.19 -37.65
N PHE A 45 9.08 -21.17 -38.08
CA PHE A 45 10.54 -21.05 -38.21
C PHE A 45 11.00 -20.49 -39.58
N ARG A 46 10.07 -20.17 -40.49
CA ARG A 46 10.42 -19.62 -41.81
C ARG A 46 10.70 -18.12 -41.68
N ARG A 47 11.93 -17.75 -42.03
CA ARG A 47 12.39 -16.35 -42.02
C ARG A 47 12.18 -15.75 -43.40
N ASP A 48 11.31 -14.75 -43.48
CA ASP A 48 11.00 -13.97 -44.67
C ASP A 48 11.66 -12.59 -44.58
N THR A 49 12.68 -12.38 -45.41
CA THR A 49 13.43 -11.11 -45.47
C THR A 49 12.53 -9.93 -45.82
N PHE A 50 11.61 -10.09 -46.78
CA PHE A 50 10.75 -9.00 -47.24
C PHE A 50 9.79 -8.58 -46.12
N ARG A 51 9.13 -9.56 -45.49
CA ARG A 51 8.26 -9.31 -44.33
C ARG A 51 9.01 -8.63 -43.19
N SER A 52 10.23 -9.05 -42.87
CA SER A 52 11.01 -8.39 -41.81
C SER A 52 11.33 -6.91 -42.13
N PHE A 53 11.59 -6.58 -43.40
CA PHE A 53 11.79 -5.18 -43.81
C PHE A 53 10.51 -4.34 -43.73
N THR A 54 9.31 -4.91 -43.84
CA THR A 54 8.07 -4.12 -43.68
C THR A 54 7.94 -3.57 -42.26
N TYR A 55 8.40 -4.31 -41.24
CA TYR A 55 8.42 -3.83 -39.84
C TYR A 55 9.43 -2.68 -39.65
N VAL A 56 10.61 -2.76 -40.28
CA VAL A 56 11.59 -1.65 -40.27
C VAL A 56 10.96 -0.39 -40.88
N ILE A 57 10.35 -0.51 -42.06
CA ILE A 57 9.72 0.62 -42.76
C ILE A 57 8.58 1.20 -41.91
N HIS A 58 7.75 0.33 -41.32
CA HIS A 58 6.66 0.73 -40.44
C HIS A 58 7.15 1.57 -39.25
N ASP A 59 8.13 1.09 -38.50
CA ASP A 59 8.60 1.77 -37.29
C ASP A 59 9.29 3.10 -37.63
N PHE A 60 10.11 3.14 -38.69
CA PHE A 60 10.73 4.39 -39.13
C PHE A 60 9.74 5.40 -39.70
N ALA A 61 8.66 4.95 -40.37
CA ALA A 61 7.60 5.83 -40.83
C ALA A 61 6.90 6.51 -39.65
N ILE A 62 6.59 5.76 -38.59
CA ILE A 62 5.95 6.31 -37.40
C ILE A 62 6.91 7.23 -36.63
N ILE A 63 8.18 6.85 -36.47
CA ILE A 63 9.24 7.70 -35.92
C ILE A 63 9.34 9.03 -36.67
N ALA A 64 9.27 9.01 -38.00
CA ALA A 64 9.33 10.20 -38.83
C ALA A 64 8.07 11.07 -38.67
N VAL A 65 6.88 10.46 -38.64
CA VAL A 65 5.61 11.18 -38.42
C VAL A 65 5.60 11.85 -37.04
N LEU A 66 5.93 11.12 -35.97
CA LEU A 66 6.00 11.65 -34.61
C LEU A 66 7.04 12.78 -34.53
N GLY A 67 8.22 12.60 -35.11
CA GLY A 67 9.26 13.63 -35.17
C GLY A 67 8.81 14.88 -35.93
N TYR A 68 8.14 14.72 -37.07
CA TYR A 68 7.59 15.84 -37.83
C TYR A 68 6.53 16.60 -37.03
N LEU A 69 5.57 15.90 -36.42
CA LEU A 69 4.54 16.52 -35.58
C LEU A 69 5.15 17.26 -34.38
N ALA A 70 6.23 16.74 -33.80
CA ALA A 70 6.91 17.37 -32.69
C ALA A 70 7.56 18.73 -33.04
N THR A 71 7.84 19.00 -34.32
CA THR A 71 8.37 20.32 -34.76
C THR A 71 7.39 21.48 -34.55
N PHE A 72 6.09 21.18 -34.38
CA PHE A 72 5.06 22.18 -34.12
C PHE A 72 4.86 22.46 -32.63
N ILE A 73 5.40 21.63 -31.72
CA ILE A 73 5.13 21.74 -30.28
C ILE A 73 5.63 23.09 -29.75
N ASP A 74 6.86 23.48 -30.07
CA ASP A 74 7.45 24.72 -29.55
C ASP A 74 6.79 26.00 -30.12
N GLN A 75 5.98 25.88 -31.18
CA GLN A 75 5.20 26.98 -31.76
C GLN A 75 3.94 27.32 -30.93
N LEU A 76 3.58 26.46 -29.97
CA LEU A 76 2.42 26.66 -29.12
C LEU A 76 2.70 27.69 -28.01
N HIS A 77 1.77 28.62 -27.82
CA HIS A 77 1.90 29.69 -26.82
C HIS A 77 1.85 29.18 -25.38
N SER A 78 1.13 28.07 -25.10
CA SER A 78 0.92 27.56 -23.74
C SER A 78 2.11 26.70 -23.25
N PRO A 79 2.81 27.10 -22.17
CA PRO A 79 3.90 26.29 -21.59
C PRO A 79 3.44 24.92 -21.09
N THR A 80 2.27 24.84 -20.47
CA THR A 80 1.70 23.58 -19.96
C THR A 80 1.41 22.61 -21.09
N LEU A 81 0.81 23.10 -22.18
CA LEU A 81 0.50 22.27 -23.35
C LEU A 81 1.78 21.78 -24.03
N ARG A 82 2.83 22.62 -24.10
CA ARG A 82 4.14 22.21 -24.61
C ARG A 82 4.74 21.09 -23.77
N LEU A 83 4.74 21.22 -22.44
CA LEU A 83 5.29 20.19 -21.57
C LEU A 83 4.55 18.86 -21.72
N LEU A 84 3.22 18.90 -21.79
CA LEU A 84 2.39 17.72 -21.96
C LEU A 84 2.65 17.04 -23.32
N LEU A 85 2.69 17.80 -24.41
CA LEU A 85 2.93 17.27 -25.75
C LEU A 85 4.37 16.76 -25.93
N TRP A 86 5.36 17.43 -25.34
CA TRP A 86 6.73 16.92 -25.29
C TRP A 86 6.80 15.59 -24.54
N SER A 87 6.13 15.47 -23.39
CA SER A 87 6.09 14.23 -22.60
C SER A 87 5.41 13.09 -23.37
N LEU A 88 4.31 13.39 -24.06
CA LEU A 88 3.61 12.43 -24.92
C LEU A 88 4.49 12.00 -26.09
N TYR A 89 5.14 12.94 -26.77
CA TYR A 89 6.08 12.66 -27.85
C TYR A 89 7.23 11.78 -27.36
N TRP A 90 7.91 12.12 -26.26
CA TRP A 90 9.02 11.34 -25.73
C TRP A 90 8.61 9.90 -25.40
N THR A 91 7.45 9.73 -24.78
CA THR A 91 6.91 8.42 -24.43
C THR A 91 6.58 7.60 -25.69
N ALA A 92 5.84 8.19 -26.63
CA ALA A 92 5.44 7.52 -27.88
C ALA A 92 6.66 7.19 -28.76
N GLN A 93 7.57 8.14 -28.93
CA GLN A 93 8.82 7.98 -29.67
C GLN A 93 9.70 6.89 -29.05
N GLY A 94 9.76 6.83 -27.72
CA GLY A 94 10.44 5.78 -26.98
C GLY A 94 9.85 4.39 -27.21
N ILE A 95 8.52 4.25 -27.14
CA ILE A 95 7.81 2.98 -27.39
C ILE A 95 8.11 2.45 -28.80
N VAL A 96 7.98 3.30 -29.83
CA VAL A 96 8.26 2.88 -31.22
C VAL A 96 9.76 2.65 -31.44
N GLY A 97 10.62 3.44 -30.80
CA GLY A 97 12.08 3.24 -30.81
C GLY A 97 12.51 1.91 -30.19
N THR A 98 11.80 1.41 -29.17
CA THR A 98 11.99 0.06 -28.64
C THR A 98 11.67 -1.00 -29.68
N GLY A 99 10.67 -0.81 -30.53
CA GLY A 99 10.40 -1.69 -31.69
C GLY A 99 11.61 -1.81 -32.62
N VAL A 100 12.24 -0.68 -32.97
CA VAL A 100 13.48 -0.67 -33.76
C VAL A 100 14.61 -1.42 -33.06
N TRP A 101 14.73 -1.24 -31.73
CA TRP A 101 15.69 -1.98 -30.93
C TRP A 101 15.46 -3.50 -31.00
N VAL A 102 14.19 -3.94 -30.88
CA VAL A 102 13.77 -5.34 -30.98
C VAL A 102 14.11 -5.92 -32.35
N ILE A 103 13.88 -5.19 -33.44
CA ILE A 103 14.26 -5.65 -34.79
C ILE A 103 15.79 -5.80 -34.92
N GLY A 104 16.57 -4.86 -34.38
CA GLY A 104 18.03 -4.99 -34.32
C GLY A 104 18.47 -6.20 -33.46
N HIS A 105 17.73 -6.50 -32.40
CA HIS A 105 17.91 -7.68 -31.57
C HIS A 105 17.61 -8.99 -32.34
N GLU A 106 16.53 -9.03 -33.13
CA GLU A 106 16.18 -10.16 -34.00
C GLU A 106 17.27 -10.43 -35.06
N CYS A 107 17.88 -9.36 -35.58
CA CYS A 107 19.05 -9.45 -36.44
C CYS A 107 20.23 -10.10 -35.70
N GLY A 108 20.45 -9.77 -34.42
CA GLY A 108 21.46 -10.39 -33.56
C GLY A 108 21.32 -11.92 -33.50
N HIS A 109 20.10 -12.42 -33.38
CA HIS A 109 19.78 -13.84 -33.36
C HIS A 109 19.70 -14.52 -34.72
N GLN A 110 19.88 -13.78 -35.80
CA GLN A 110 19.73 -14.30 -37.17
C GLN A 110 18.28 -14.71 -37.51
N ALA A 111 17.29 -14.14 -36.81
CA ALA A 111 15.87 -14.39 -37.02
C ALA A 111 15.28 -13.52 -38.15
N PHE A 112 15.86 -12.35 -38.39
CA PHE A 112 15.34 -11.37 -39.36
C PHE A 112 15.34 -11.86 -40.82
N SER A 113 16.41 -12.53 -41.27
CA SER A 113 16.58 -13.03 -42.64
C SER A 113 17.30 -14.38 -42.65
N PRO A 114 17.07 -15.23 -43.68
CA PRO A 114 17.94 -16.38 -43.94
C PRO A 114 19.41 -16.00 -44.19
N SER A 115 19.68 -14.76 -44.62
CA SER A 115 21.04 -14.28 -44.90
C SER A 115 21.69 -13.65 -43.67
N LYS A 116 22.79 -14.26 -43.20
CA LYS A 116 23.59 -13.71 -42.10
C LYS A 116 24.17 -12.33 -42.41
N ALA A 117 24.53 -12.08 -43.66
CA ALA A 117 25.05 -10.79 -44.09
C ALA A 117 23.98 -9.70 -43.94
N ILE A 118 22.74 -9.97 -44.36
CA ILE A 118 21.62 -9.03 -44.21
C ILE A 118 21.37 -8.77 -42.72
N ASN A 119 21.28 -9.82 -41.90
CA ASN A 119 21.08 -9.67 -40.46
C ASN A 119 22.16 -8.79 -39.82
N ASN A 120 23.43 -9.08 -40.08
CA ASN A 120 24.52 -8.34 -39.46
C ASN A 120 24.55 -6.88 -39.91
N THR A 121 24.32 -6.61 -41.19
CA THR A 121 24.31 -5.25 -41.72
C THR A 121 23.14 -4.44 -41.17
N VAL A 122 21.91 -4.99 -41.23
CA VAL A 122 20.72 -4.30 -40.72
C VAL A 122 20.83 -4.10 -39.22
N GLY A 123 21.17 -5.15 -38.46
CA GLY A 123 21.36 -5.07 -37.02
C GLY A 123 22.41 -4.04 -36.62
N PHE A 124 23.56 -4.02 -37.30
CA PHE A 124 24.61 -3.03 -37.07
C PHE A 124 24.10 -1.59 -37.26
N VAL A 125 23.37 -1.32 -38.34
CA VAL A 125 22.79 0.01 -38.60
C VAL A 125 21.77 0.39 -37.53
N LEU A 126 20.79 -0.48 -37.27
CA LEU A 126 19.70 -0.17 -36.34
C LEU A 126 20.21 0.06 -34.90
N HIS A 127 21.09 -0.81 -34.43
CA HIS A 127 21.67 -0.67 -33.09
C HIS A 127 22.64 0.49 -32.99
N THR A 128 23.42 0.80 -34.03
CA THR A 128 24.28 2.00 -34.06
C THR A 128 23.45 3.28 -33.93
N LEU A 129 22.30 3.37 -34.61
CA LEU A 129 21.38 4.52 -34.48
C LEU A 129 20.86 4.69 -33.03
N LEU A 130 20.85 3.63 -32.24
CA LEU A 130 20.45 3.59 -30.84
C LEU A 130 21.65 3.51 -29.89
N LEU A 131 22.86 3.85 -30.34
CA LEU A 131 24.10 3.82 -29.54
C LEU A 131 24.40 2.45 -28.88
N VAL A 132 23.90 1.37 -29.47
CA VAL A 132 24.17 0.00 -29.03
C VAL A 132 25.28 -0.60 -29.89
N PRO A 133 26.38 -1.10 -29.30
CA PRO A 133 27.44 -1.73 -30.06
C PRO A 133 27.00 -3.14 -30.52
N TYR A 134 26.40 -3.22 -31.71
CA TYR A 134 25.69 -4.40 -32.22
C TYR A 134 26.43 -5.73 -32.06
N HIS A 135 27.67 -5.83 -32.57
CA HIS A 135 28.37 -7.12 -32.56
C HIS A 135 28.81 -7.52 -31.16
N SER A 136 29.25 -6.58 -30.33
CA SER A 136 29.65 -6.91 -28.98
C SER A 136 28.43 -7.34 -28.16
N TRP A 137 27.32 -6.58 -28.25
CA TRP A 137 26.07 -6.93 -27.61
C TRP A 137 25.48 -8.26 -28.10
N ARG A 138 25.44 -8.54 -29.42
CA ARG A 138 24.84 -9.80 -29.89
C ARG A 138 25.64 -11.03 -29.43
N PHE A 139 26.96 -10.90 -29.25
CA PHE A 139 27.79 -11.99 -28.78
C PHE A 139 27.57 -12.26 -27.29
N SER A 140 27.53 -11.22 -26.45
CA SER A 140 27.17 -11.38 -25.04
C SER A 140 25.72 -11.88 -24.90
N HIS A 141 24.77 -11.32 -25.65
CA HIS A 141 23.38 -11.76 -25.66
C HIS A 141 23.20 -13.21 -26.14
N SER A 142 23.94 -13.64 -27.16
CA SER A 142 23.92 -15.06 -27.57
C SER A 142 24.43 -15.99 -26.47
N ARG A 143 25.39 -15.54 -25.65
CA ARG A 143 25.87 -16.29 -24.49
C ARG A 143 24.83 -16.30 -23.36
N HIS A 144 24.12 -15.19 -23.14
CA HIS A 144 22.97 -15.13 -22.23
C HIS A 144 21.94 -16.20 -22.59
N HIS A 145 21.42 -16.21 -23.83
CA HIS A 145 20.45 -17.22 -24.30
C HIS A 145 20.93 -18.67 -24.12
N LYS A 146 22.23 -18.93 -24.27
CA LYS A 146 22.81 -20.26 -24.07
C LYS A 146 22.99 -20.64 -22.59
N ALA A 147 22.86 -19.69 -21.67
CA ALA A 147 23.15 -19.86 -20.25
C ALA A 147 22.13 -19.18 -19.32
N THR A 148 20.94 -18.79 -19.82
CA THR A 148 19.92 -18.09 -19.04
C THR A 148 19.59 -18.88 -17.78
N GLY A 149 19.57 -18.21 -16.63
CA GLY A 149 19.31 -18.84 -15.33
C GLY A 149 20.46 -19.69 -14.79
N HIS A 150 21.65 -19.69 -15.40
CA HIS A 150 22.83 -20.37 -14.89
C HIS A 150 23.58 -19.49 -13.87
N MET A 151 23.77 -19.99 -12.65
CA MET A 151 24.36 -19.26 -11.51
C MET A 151 25.76 -18.66 -11.71
N SER A 152 26.49 -19.08 -12.74
CA SER A 152 27.85 -18.61 -13.01
C SER A 152 28.14 -18.26 -14.47
N LYS A 153 27.24 -18.56 -15.42
CA LYS A 153 27.51 -18.45 -16.87
C LYS A 153 26.54 -17.53 -17.61
N ASP A 154 25.45 -17.15 -16.96
CA ASP A 154 24.55 -16.13 -17.50
C ASP A 154 25.33 -14.80 -17.71
N GLN A 155 24.84 -13.92 -18.56
CA GLN A 155 25.45 -12.61 -18.86
C GLN A 155 24.65 -11.43 -18.31
N VAL A 156 23.45 -11.66 -17.77
CA VAL A 156 22.59 -10.58 -17.28
C VAL A 156 21.86 -11.04 -16.00
N PHE A 157 21.71 -10.12 -15.04
CA PHE A 157 21.05 -10.30 -13.74
C PHE A 157 21.53 -11.51 -12.91
N LEU A 158 22.83 -11.82 -12.91
CA LEU A 158 23.33 -12.89 -12.05
C LEU A 158 23.11 -12.57 -10.56
N PRO A 159 22.44 -13.45 -9.81
CA PRO A 159 22.29 -13.26 -8.38
C PRO A 159 23.67 -13.35 -7.71
N LYS A 160 23.95 -12.39 -6.82
CA LYS A 160 25.18 -12.42 -6.03
C LYS A 160 25.13 -13.59 -5.06
N THR A 161 26.16 -14.43 -5.08
CA THR A 161 26.33 -15.49 -4.10
C THR A 161 26.64 -14.89 -2.72
N ARG A 162 26.24 -15.57 -1.64
CA ARG A 162 26.51 -15.16 -0.25
C ARG A 162 27.98 -14.83 0.03
N ALA A 163 28.90 -15.66 -0.48
CA ALA A 163 30.34 -15.43 -0.39
C ALA A 163 30.78 -14.08 -1.02
N LYS A 164 30.18 -13.67 -2.14
CA LYS A 164 30.46 -12.38 -2.79
C LYS A 164 29.92 -11.17 -2.01
N LEU A 165 28.89 -11.39 -1.19
CA LEU A 165 28.32 -10.36 -0.32
C LEU A 165 29.05 -10.28 1.04
N GLY A 166 30.11 -11.07 1.24
CA GLY A 166 30.80 -11.17 2.54
C GLY A 166 29.95 -11.83 3.64
N LEU A 167 28.88 -12.52 3.26
CA LEU A 167 27.96 -13.18 4.19
C LEU A 167 28.49 -14.56 4.59
N PRO A 168 28.24 -15.01 5.84
CA PRO A 168 28.61 -16.35 6.28
C PRO A 168 27.97 -17.45 5.41
N SER A 169 28.50 -18.67 5.47
CA SER A 169 27.86 -19.82 4.82
C SER A 169 26.42 -19.97 5.31
N ARG A 170 25.52 -20.51 4.47
CA ARG A 170 24.08 -20.60 4.80
C ARG A 170 23.82 -21.40 6.07
N ASP A 171 24.68 -22.35 6.40
CA ASP A 171 24.60 -23.16 7.63
C ASP A 171 25.01 -22.38 8.91
N ASN A 172 25.69 -21.23 8.77
CA ASN A 172 26.29 -20.46 9.88
C ASN A 172 25.75 -19.02 10.01
N ASP A 173 24.72 -18.65 9.23
CA ASP A 173 24.18 -17.29 9.23
C ASP A 173 22.81 -17.22 9.94
N PRO A 174 22.67 -16.41 11.01
CA PRO A 174 21.39 -16.14 11.67
C PRO A 174 20.46 -15.19 10.89
N GLN A 175 20.88 -14.66 9.73
CA GLN A 175 20.07 -13.84 8.82
C GLN A 175 20.28 -14.27 7.34
N PRO A 176 19.35 -15.01 6.73
CA PRO A 176 19.56 -15.78 5.49
C PRO A 176 19.66 -14.93 4.23
N ASP A 177 19.33 -13.64 4.33
CA ASP A 177 19.38 -12.67 3.23
C ASP A 177 20.49 -11.60 3.45
N GLY A 178 21.24 -11.69 4.56
CA GLY A 178 22.30 -10.74 4.95
C GLY A 178 21.81 -9.65 5.92
N PRO A 179 22.68 -8.74 6.38
CA PRO A 179 22.27 -7.62 7.21
C PRO A 179 21.47 -6.61 6.36
N HIS A 180 20.18 -6.48 6.65
CA HIS A 180 19.32 -5.43 6.08
C HIS A 180 19.37 -4.21 7.01
N ASP A 181 19.87 -3.09 6.54
CA ASP A 181 19.63 -1.81 7.22
C ASP A 181 18.16 -1.44 7.00
N ALA A 182 17.44 -1.01 8.05
CA ALA A 182 16.02 -0.67 7.98
C ALA A 182 15.68 0.45 6.95
N ILE A 183 16.71 1.13 6.44
CA ILE A 183 16.61 2.22 5.46
C ILE A 183 16.59 1.66 4.02
N ASP A 184 17.22 0.52 3.77
CA ASP A 184 17.46 -0.04 2.43
C ASP A 184 16.17 -0.42 1.67
N GLU A 185 15.09 -0.64 2.41
CA GLU A 185 13.78 -1.05 1.89
C GLU A 185 12.74 0.08 1.94
N THR A 186 13.15 1.30 2.29
CA THR A 186 12.27 2.47 2.28
C THR A 186 11.83 2.81 0.85
N PRO A 187 10.57 3.27 0.63
CA PRO A 187 10.08 3.61 -0.70
C PRO A 187 10.98 4.58 -1.46
N VAL A 188 11.61 5.54 -0.77
CA VAL A 188 12.53 6.52 -1.34
C VAL A 188 13.82 5.87 -1.83
N ILE A 189 14.45 4.99 -1.03
CA ILE A 189 15.67 4.29 -1.47
C ILE A 189 15.35 3.36 -2.63
N VAL A 190 14.22 2.66 -2.62
CA VAL A 190 13.86 1.79 -3.75
C VAL A 190 13.56 2.61 -5.01
N LEU A 191 12.82 3.72 -4.91
CA LEU A 191 12.59 4.63 -6.04
C LEU A 191 13.89 5.22 -6.58
N TYR A 192 14.82 5.59 -5.70
CA TYR A 192 16.15 6.06 -6.09
C TYR A 192 16.96 4.98 -6.80
N ARG A 193 16.98 3.74 -6.28
CA ARG A 193 17.63 2.59 -6.92
C ARG A 193 17.00 2.29 -8.29
N MET A 194 15.68 2.35 -8.40
CA MET A 194 14.96 2.20 -9.68
C MET A 194 15.32 3.30 -10.66
N PHE A 195 15.37 4.56 -10.22
CA PHE A 195 15.82 5.69 -11.03
C PHE A 195 17.24 5.45 -11.55
N LEU A 196 18.18 5.07 -10.68
CA LEU A 196 19.55 4.76 -11.08
C LEU A 196 19.61 3.62 -12.10
N MET A 197 18.84 2.55 -11.88
CA MET A 197 18.79 1.40 -12.78
C MET A 197 18.24 1.77 -14.16
N PHE A 198 17.13 2.50 -14.22
CA PHE A 198 16.50 2.83 -15.49
C PHE A 198 17.24 3.91 -16.28
N VAL A 199 17.91 4.85 -15.61
CA VAL A 199 18.66 5.92 -16.29
C VAL A 199 20.09 5.48 -16.64
N PHE A 200 20.77 4.81 -15.71
CA PHE A 200 22.21 4.50 -15.85
C PHE A 200 22.51 3.01 -16.01
N GLY A 201 21.56 2.11 -15.73
CA GLY A 201 21.79 0.66 -15.77
C GLY A 201 22.26 0.16 -17.13
N TRP A 202 21.63 0.61 -18.23
CA TRP A 202 22.03 0.23 -19.58
C TRP A 202 23.43 0.74 -19.97
N PRO A 203 23.76 2.05 -19.84
CA PRO A 203 25.12 2.51 -20.05
C PRO A 203 26.15 1.79 -19.17
N LEU A 204 25.88 1.62 -17.88
CA LEU A 204 26.79 0.92 -16.96
C LEU A 204 27.00 -0.55 -17.39
N TYR A 205 25.95 -1.25 -17.82
CA TYR A 205 26.09 -2.60 -18.37
C TYR A 205 27.03 -2.63 -19.59
N LEU A 206 26.89 -1.69 -20.52
CA LEU A 206 27.79 -1.61 -21.68
C LEU A 206 29.24 -1.32 -21.28
N PHE A 207 29.49 -0.40 -20.35
CA PHE A 207 30.84 0.02 -19.97
C PHE A 207 31.55 -0.89 -18.96
N THR A 208 30.80 -1.59 -18.11
CA THR A 208 31.37 -2.33 -16.96
C THR A 208 30.79 -3.73 -16.74
N ASN A 209 29.84 -4.18 -17.56
CA ASN A 209 29.17 -5.47 -17.42
C ASN A 209 28.51 -5.68 -16.05
N VAL A 210 27.98 -4.61 -15.43
CA VAL A 210 27.59 -4.55 -14.02
C VAL A 210 26.57 -5.63 -13.56
N THR A 211 25.72 -6.13 -14.46
CA THR A 211 24.72 -7.17 -14.17
C THR A 211 25.13 -8.58 -14.62
N GLY A 212 26.24 -8.72 -15.34
CA GLY A 212 26.68 -9.98 -15.93
C GLY A 212 27.66 -10.78 -15.07
N GLN A 213 28.22 -11.84 -15.65
CA GLN A 213 29.26 -12.60 -14.96
C GLN A 213 30.55 -11.78 -14.80
N ASN A 214 31.32 -12.11 -13.75
CA ASN A 214 32.57 -11.44 -13.48
C ASN A 214 33.66 -11.96 -14.40
N TYR A 215 34.30 -11.05 -15.12
CA TYR A 215 35.50 -11.32 -15.91
C TYR A 215 36.71 -10.60 -15.30
N PRO A 216 37.93 -11.14 -15.44
CA PRO A 216 39.13 -10.44 -14.99
C PRO A 216 39.37 -9.20 -15.86
N GLY A 217 39.85 -8.12 -15.22
CA GLY A 217 40.15 -6.86 -15.89
C GLY A 217 38.91 -6.04 -16.26
N TRP A 218 39.03 -5.18 -17.27
CA TRP A 218 37.96 -4.29 -17.72
C TRP A 218 36.98 -5.00 -18.65
N ALA A 219 35.94 -5.59 -18.08
CA ALA A 219 34.82 -6.20 -18.81
C ALA A 219 33.92 -5.11 -19.40
N SER A 220 33.94 -4.96 -20.73
CA SER A 220 33.21 -3.89 -21.43
C SER A 220 32.82 -4.31 -22.82
N HIS A 221 31.64 -3.89 -23.26
CA HIS A 221 31.14 -4.06 -24.61
C HIS A 221 31.90 -3.22 -25.65
N PHE A 222 32.77 -2.32 -25.18
CA PHE A 222 33.66 -1.54 -26.04
C PHE A 222 35.12 -2.02 -25.99
N ASN A 223 35.45 -2.98 -25.12
CA ASN A 223 36.80 -3.54 -25.01
C ASN A 223 36.88 -4.88 -25.79
N PRO A 224 37.47 -4.90 -27.00
CA PRO A 224 37.56 -6.12 -27.81
C PRO A 224 38.44 -7.19 -27.18
N SER A 225 39.35 -6.82 -26.28
CA SER A 225 40.33 -7.72 -25.67
C SER A 225 39.87 -8.33 -24.34
N CYS A 226 38.63 -8.07 -23.89
CA CYS A 226 38.12 -8.65 -22.65
C CYS A 226 37.57 -10.07 -22.85
N ASP A 227 37.55 -10.83 -21.76
CA ASP A 227 37.18 -12.26 -21.73
C ASP A 227 35.69 -12.54 -22.03
N ILE A 228 34.89 -11.49 -22.27
CA ILE A 228 33.55 -11.64 -22.84
C ILE A 228 33.64 -12.26 -24.24
N TYR A 229 34.70 -11.94 -25.00
CA TYR A 229 34.83 -12.24 -26.43
C TYR A 229 35.95 -13.24 -26.73
N GLU A 230 35.73 -14.04 -27.77
CA GLU A 230 36.77 -14.88 -28.36
C GLU A 230 37.69 -14.04 -29.25
N GLU A 231 38.92 -14.50 -29.49
CA GLU A 231 39.87 -13.77 -30.33
C GLU A 231 39.35 -13.50 -31.74
N SER A 232 38.56 -14.42 -32.29
CA SER A 232 37.92 -14.30 -33.60
C SER A 232 36.88 -13.18 -33.67
N GLN A 233 36.35 -12.73 -32.52
CA GLN A 233 35.28 -11.73 -32.42
C GLN A 233 35.83 -10.30 -32.23
N LYS A 234 37.13 -10.14 -31.99
CA LYS A 234 37.78 -8.85 -31.67
C LYS A 234 37.47 -7.75 -32.69
N TRP A 235 37.56 -8.08 -33.99
CA TRP A 235 37.33 -7.10 -35.05
C TRP A 235 35.87 -6.69 -35.21
N ASP A 236 34.93 -7.61 -34.99
CA ASP A 236 33.50 -7.31 -34.99
C ASP A 236 33.13 -6.37 -33.84
N VAL A 237 33.71 -6.59 -32.65
CA VAL A 237 33.57 -5.70 -31.49
C VAL A 237 34.13 -4.31 -31.81
N MET A 238 35.33 -4.24 -32.41
CA MET A 238 35.93 -2.97 -32.82
C MET A 238 35.05 -2.21 -33.81
N THR A 239 34.50 -2.89 -34.82
CA THR A 239 33.57 -2.29 -35.80
C THR A 239 32.35 -1.67 -35.11
N SER A 240 31.81 -2.33 -34.08
CA SER A 240 30.69 -1.80 -33.29
C SER A 240 31.07 -0.56 -32.50
N SER A 241 32.24 -0.55 -31.87
CA SER A 241 32.76 0.63 -31.16
C SER A 241 32.94 1.82 -32.10
N VAL A 242 33.50 1.58 -33.30
CA VAL A 242 33.65 2.63 -34.33
C VAL A 242 32.28 3.14 -34.79
N GLY A 243 31.30 2.26 -34.98
CA GLY A 243 29.93 2.64 -35.31
C GLY A 243 29.32 3.59 -34.28
N VAL A 244 29.39 3.23 -32.99
CA VAL A 244 28.87 4.05 -31.89
C VAL A 244 29.61 5.40 -31.80
N VAL A 245 30.94 5.42 -31.89
CA VAL A 245 31.71 6.68 -31.91
C VAL A 245 31.32 7.55 -33.10
N GLY A 246 31.15 6.94 -34.28
CA GLY A 246 30.68 7.64 -35.49
C GLY A 246 29.29 8.25 -35.30
N MET A 247 28.36 7.51 -34.69
CA MET A 247 27.02 8.03 -34.38
C MET A 247 27.06 9.16 -33.35
N ILE A 248 27.88 9.06 -32.29
CA ILE A 248 28.07 10.15 -31.33
C ILE A 248 28.62 11.40 -32.03
N GLY A 249 29.60 11.24 -32.93
CA GLY A 249 30.14 12.32 -33.75
C GLY A 249 29.07 12.96 -34.65
N LEU A 250 28.24 12.14 -35.30
CA LEU A 250 27.12 12.60 -36.13
C LEU A 250 26.10 13.39 -35.29
N LEU A 251 25.72 12.89 -34.12
CA LEU A 251 24.81 13.59 -33.20
C LEU A 251 25.40 14.91 -32.70
N GLY A 252 26.70 14.94 -32.41
CA GLY A 252 27.42 16.16 -32.04
C GLY A 252 27.39 17.19 -33.17
N TYR A 253 27.62 16.76 -34.41
CA TYR A 253 27.51 17.60 -35.60
C TYR A 253 26.09 18.10 -35.85
N CYS A 254 25.08 17.23 -35.72
CA CYS A 254 23.67 17.62 -35.77
C CYS A 254 23.32 18.63 -34.66
N GLY A 255 23.90 18.51 -33.47
CA GLY A 255 23.76 19.49 -32.39
C GLY A 255 24.32 20.86 -32.74
N GLN A 256 25.39 20.94 -33.54
CA GLN A 256 25.93 22.21 -34.04
C GLN A 256 25.02 22.85 -35.09
N ILE A 257 24.33 22.05 -35.93
CA ILE A 257 23.44 22.56 -36.98
C ILE A 257 22.06 22.93 -36.43
N PHE A 258 21.44 22.00 -35.69
CA PHE A 258 20.05 22.11 -35.25
C PHE A 258 19.89 22.63 -33.83
N GLY A 259 21.00 22.79 -33.09
CA GLY A 259 21.03 23.24 -31.71
C GLY A 259 20.97 22.11 -30.69
N SER A 260 21.79 22.19 -29.65
CA SER A 260 21.91 21.16 -28.61
C SER A 260 20.60 20.86 -27.88
N LEU A 261 19.75 21.87 -27.67
CA LEU A 261 18.44 21.66 -27.03
C LEU A 261 17.50 20.82 -27.90
N ASN A 262 17.53 21.01 -29.23
CA ASN A 262 16.76 20.17 -30.14
C ASN A 262 17.29 18.73 -30.15
N MET A 263 18.61 18.53 -30.06
CA MET A 263 19.15 17.17 -29.89
C MET A 263 18.71 16.51 -28.60
N ILE A 264 18.64 17.26 -27.50
CA ILE A 264 18.11 16.73 -26.24
C ILE A 264 16.65 16.29 -26.42
N LYS A 265 15.81 17.16 -26.99
CA LYS A 265 14.36 16.92 -27.13
C LYS A 265 14.02 15.80 -28.12
N PHE A 266 14.66 15.77 -29.29
CA PHE A 266 14.30 14.86 -30.38
C PHE A 266 15.08 13.55 -30.38
N TYR A 267 16.25 13.49 -29.74
CA TYR A 267 17.08 12.29 -29.74
C TYR A 267 17.37 11.78 -28.34
N VAL A 268 17.96 12.61 -27.46
CA VAL A 268 18.46 12.13 -26.16
C VAL A 268 17.33 11.63 -25.25
N ILE A 269 16.25 12.40 -25.07
CA ILE A 269 15.15 11.98 -24.20
C ILE A 269 14.43 10.74 -24.76
N PRO A 270 14.04 10.69 -26.05
CA PRO A 270 13.51 9.45 -26.65
C PRO A 270 14.45 8.24 -26.50
N TYR A 271 15.76 8.43 -26.70
CA TYR A 271 16.76 7.38 -26.49
C TYR A 271 16.78 6.87 -25.04
N LEU A 272 16.68 7.76 -24.05
CA LEU A 272 16.54 7.36 -22.64
C LEU A 272 15.25 6.58 -22.39
N CYS A 273 14.14 6.91 -23.08
CA CYS A 273 12.91 6.12 -23.01
C CYS A 273 13.10 4.72 -23.63
N VAL A 274 13.85 4.56 -24.73
CA VAL A 274 14.21 3.24 -25.28
C VAL A 274 15.03 2.44 -24.26
N ASN A 275 16.02 3.08 -23.62
CA ASN A 275 16.82 2.45 -22.56
C ASN A 275 15.97 2.01 -21.37
N PHE A 276 15.00 2.84 -20.96
CA PHE A 276 14.04 2.49 -19.92
C PHE A 276 13.29 1.20 -20.28
N TRP A 277 12.71 1.12 -21.47
CA TRP A 277 11.96 -0.06 -21.91
C TRP A 277 12.84 -1.30 -22.00
N LEU A 278 14.05 -1.16 -22.54
CA LEU A 278 15.03 -2.24 -22.61
C LEU A 278 15.34 -2.81 -21.22
N VAL A 279 15.67 -1.94 -20.26
CA VAL A 279 15.98 -2.34 -18.88
C VAL A 279 14.73 -2.91 -18.20
N LEU A 280 13.55 -2.35 -18.43
CA LEU A 280 12.29 -2.83 -17.86
C LEU A 280 11.95 -4.25 -18.35
N ILE A 281 12.00 -4.49 -19.67
CA ILE A 281 11.75 -5.81 -20.26
C ILE A 281 12.80 -6.80 -19.76
N THR A 282 14.07 -6.46 -19.79
CA THR A 282 15.08 -7.41 -19.34
C THR A 282 14.98 -7.68 -17.83
N TYR A 283 14.60 -6.71 -17.01
CA TYR A 283 14.40 -6.89 -15.57
C TYR A 283 13.19 -7.78 -15.28
N LEU A 284 11.99 -7.38 -15.72
CA LEU A 284 10.74 -8.05 -15.34
C LEU A 284 10.61 -9.48 -15.90
N GLN A 285 11.23 -9.78 -17.04
CA GLN A 285 11.18 -11.09 -17.69
C GLN A 285 12.20 -12.07 -17.09
N HIS A 286 13.28 -11.58 -16.46
CA HIS A 286 14.40 -12.40 -16.00
C HIS A 286 14.61 -12.43 -14.48
N THR A 287 14.04 -11.50 -13.71
CA THR A 287 14.27 -11.42 -12.27
C THR A 287 13.04 -11.78 -11.44
N ASP A 288 12.08 -12.51 -12.01
CA ASP A 288 10.88 -12.89 -11.25
C ASP A 288 11.25 -13.84 -10.09
N PRO A 289 10.83 -13.54 -8.85
CA PRO A 289 11.20 -14.33 -7.67
C PRO A 289 10.72 -15.80 -7.72
N LYS A 290 9.68 -16.10 -8.50
CA LYS A 290 9.15 -17.46 -8.65
C LYS A 290 10.12 -18.37 -9.40
N LEU A 291 11.01 -17.81 -10.22
CA LEU A 291 11.91 -18.56 -11.09
C LEU A 291 13.27 -18.80 -10.41
N PRO A 292 13.72 -20.05 -10.26
CA PRO A 292 15.02 -20.34 -9.68
C PRO A 292 16.16 -20.02 -10.65
N HIS A 293 17.37 -19.88 -10.11
CA HIS A 293 18.60 -20.02 -10.89
C HIS A 293 19.22 -21.39 -10.58
N TYR A 294 19.71 -22.08 -11.60
CA TYR A 294 20.29 -23.41 -11.46
C TYR A 294 21.83 -23.36 -11.42
N ARG A 295 22.43 -24.28 -10.66
CA ARG A 295 23.88 -24.54 -10.74
C ARG A 295 24.17 -25.58 -11.83
N GLU A 296 25.44 -25.70 -12.20
CA GLU A 296 25.95 -26.51 -13.32
C GLU A 296 25.39 -27.95 -13.38
N ASN A 297 25.20 -28.61 -12.24
CA ASN A 297 24.74 -30.00 -12.17
C ASN A 297 23.24 -30.20 -12.45
N VAL A 298 22.41 -29.15 -12.36
CA VAL A 298 20.96 -29.22 -12.62
C VAL A 298 20.57 -28.42 -13.84
N TRP A 299 21.33 -27.40 -14.17
CA TRP A 299 21.07 -26.58 -15.34
C TRP A 299 21.24 -27.41 -16.62
N ASN A 300 20.31 -27.21 -17.55
CA ASN A 300 20.50 -27.53 -18.97
C ASN A 300 19.79 -26.45 -19.80
N PHE A 301 20.04 -26.42 -21.10
CA PHE A 301 19.53 -25.37 -21.98
C PHE A 301 18.01 -25.21 -21.88
N GLN A 302 17.25 -26.29 -21.97
CA GLN A 302 15.80 -26.21 -22.00
C GLN A 302 15.19 -25.78 -20.65
N ARG A 303 15.83 -26.16 -19.53
CA ARG A 303 15.44 -25.65 -18.20
C ARG A 303 15.74 -24.16 -18.09
N GLY A 304 16.91 -23.73 -18.55
CA GLY A 304 17.28 -22.30 -18.59
C GLY A 304 16.34 -21.46 -19.45
N ALA A 305 16.00 -21.94 -20.65
CA ALA A 305 15.10 -21.26 -21.56
C ALA A 305 13.67 -21.08 -20.99
N ALA A 306 13.24 -21.99 -20.12
CA ALA A 306 11.96 -21.89 -19.41
C ALA A 306 11.98 -20.95 -18.20
N LEU A 307 13.16 -20.44 -17.78
CA LEU A 307 13.31 -19.51 -16.66
C LEU A 307 13.15 -18.05 -17.09
N THR A 308 12.17 -17.79 -17.95
CA THR A 308 11.70 -16.42 -18.24
C THR A 308 10.19 -16.34 -18.07
N ILE A 309 9.68 -15.11 -17.91
CA ILE A 309 8.24 -14.85 -17.73
C ILE A 309 7.71 -14.04 -18.90
N ASP A 310 6.58 -14.48 -19.46
CA ASP A 310 5.82 -13.68 -20.41
C ASP A 310 4.90 -12.68 -19.68
N ARG A 311 4.91 -11.43 -20.14
CA ARG A 311 4.12 -10.33 -19.59
C ARG A 311 3.53 -9.48 -20.71
N SER A 312 2.21 -9.30 -20.72
CA SER A 312 1.57 -8.30 -21.59
C SER A 312 1.62 -6.93 -20.94
N TYR A 313 2.04 -5.92 -21.70
CA TYR A 313 2.01 -4.50 -21.31
C TYR A 313 0.78 -3.77 -21.88
N GLY A 314 -0.14 -4.52 -22.48
CA GLY A 314 -1.32 -4.01 -23.15
C GLY A 314 -1.11 -3.90 -24.66
N ALA A 315 -2.20 -4.05 -25.41
CA ALA A 315 -2.17 -4.27 -26.86
C ALA A 315 -1.35 -3.25 -27.67
N ILE A 316 -1.35 -1.98 -27.26
CA ILE A 316 -0.59 -0.93 -27.97
C ILE A 316 0.91 -1.12 -27.78
N ILE A 317 1.35 -1.34 -26.54
CA ILE A 317 2.76 -1.47 -26.21
C ILE A 317 3.29 -2.79 -26.76
N ASP A 318 2.55 -3.88 -26.59
CA ASP A 318 2.94 -5.20 -27.10
C ASP A 318 3.10 -5.17 -28.64
N TYR A 319 2.17 -4.50 -29.36
CA TYR A 319 2.28 -4.31 -30.80
C TYR A 319 3.56 -3.57 -31.21
N PHE A 320 3.85 -2.42 -30.60
CA PHE A 320 5.03 -1.62 -30.96
C PHE A 320 6.35 -2.23 -30.47
N HIS A 321 6.31 -3.09 -29.47
CA HIS A 321 7.46 -3.87 -29.02
C HIS A 321 7.59 -5.20 -29.76
N HIS A 322 6.80 -5.43 -30.81
CA HIS A 322 6.81 -6.66 -31.62
C HIS A 322 6.62 -7.93 -30.78
N HIS A 323 5.78 -7.84 -29.75
CA HIS A 323 5.42 -8.90 -28.82
C HIS A 323 6.60 -9.54 -28.06
N ILE A 324 7.74 -8.85 -27.94
CA ILE A 324 8.92 -9.42 -27.26
C ILE A 324 8.69 -9.66 -25.76
N SER A 325 7.77 -8.93 -25.14
CA SER A 325 7.48 -8.99 -23.70
C SER A 325 6.54 -10.14 -23.33
N ASP A 326 5.56 -10.43 -24.17
CA ASP A 326 4.50 -11.43 -24.00
C ASP A 326 4.77 -12.75 -24.75
N THR A 327 5.88 -12.83 -25.49
CA THR A 327 6.38 -14.06 -26.15
C THR A 327 7.85 -14.35 -25.81
N HIS A 328 8.35 -13.79 -24.71
CA HIS A 328 9.73 -13.89 -24.26
C HIS A 328 10.18 -15.34 -24.01
N VAL A 329 9.32 -16.20 -23.46
CA VAL A 329 9.60 -17.63 -23.27
C VAL A 329 9.86 -18.29 -24.63
N ALA A 330 9.01 -18.04 -25.61
CA ALA A 330 9.19 -18.56 -26.97
C ALA A 330 10.51 -18.07 -27.58
N HIS A 331 10.82 -16.80 -27.34
CA HIS A 331 12.06 -16.18 -27.75
C HIS A 331 13.31 -16.88 -27.14
N HIS A 332 13.31 -17.25 -25.87
CA HIS A 332 14.43 -17.97 -25.23
C HIS A 332 14.58 -19.41 -25.73
N PHE A 333 13.47 -20.10 -25.98
CA PHE A 333 13.54 -21.46 -26.55
C PHE A 333 14.07 -21.46 -27.98
N PHE A 334 13.65 -20.50 -28.80
CA PHE A 334 13.95 -20.46 -30.22
C PHE A 334 14.25 -19.04 -30.71
N SER A 335 15.35 -18.45 -30.24
CA SER A 335 15.70 -17.06 -30.57
C SER A 335 15.91 -16.78 -32.06
N THR A 336 16.17 -17.82 -32.88
CA THR A 336 16.26 -17.73 -34.34
C THR A 336 14.90 -17.69 -35.06
N MET A 337 13.80 -17.87 -34.33
CA MET A 337 12.43 -17.75 -34.84
C MET A 337 12.10 -16.27 -34.99
N PRO A 338 11.52 -15.85 -36.13
CA PRO A 338 11.13 -14.45 -36.31
C PRO A 338 9.97 -14.06 -35.37
N HIS A 339 10.08 -12.88 -34.76
CA HIS A 339 9.06 -12.31 -33.86
C HIS A 339 7.62 -12.38 -34.39
N TYR A 340 7.38 -12.20 -35.70
CA TYR A 340 6.03 -12.22 -36.28
C TYR A 340 5.37 -13.61 -36.33
N HIS A 341 6.05 -14.64 -35.85
CA HIS A 341 5.49 -15.98 -35.58
C HIS A 341 5.53 -16.35 -34.09
N ALA A 342 6.08 -15.49 -33.23
CA ALA A 342 6.31 -15.79 -31.81
C ALA A 342 4.99 -15.92 -31.03
N GLU A 343 3.96 -15.11 -31.34
CA GLU A 343 2.64 -15.24 -30.71
C GLU A 343 2.01 -16.61 -31.01
N GLU A 344 2.02 -17.02 -32.28
CA GLU A 344 1.52 -18.33 -32.70
C GLU A 344 2.29 -19.46 -32.01
N ALA A 345 3.63 -19.41 -32.06
CA ALA A 345 4.48 -20.39 -31.40
C ALA A 345 4.24 -20.45 -29.88
N THR A 346 3.99 -19.31 -29.23
CA THR A 346 3.69 -19.23 -27.80
C THR A 346 2.45 -20.03 -27.43
N VAL A 347 1.41 -20.07 -28.27
CA VAL A 347 0.22 -20.91 -28.03
C VAL A 347 0.58 -22.40 -27.96
N HIS A 348 1.52 -22.84 -28.79
CA HIS A 348 1.99 -24.22 -28.82
C HIS A 348 2.94 -24.54 -27.66
N ILE A 349 3.86 -23.61 -27.35
CA ILE A 349 4.80 -23.73 -26.24
C ILE A 349 4.07 -23.78 -24.89
N LYS A 350 3.05 -22.94 -24.69
CA LYS A 350 2.17 -22.98 -23.51
C LYS A 350 1.59 -24.38 -23.28
N LYS A 351 1.10 -25.02 -24.35
CA LYS A 351 0.54 -26.38 -24.29
C LYS A 351 1.62 -27.42 -23.97
N ALA A 352 2.81 -27.29 -24.56
CA ALA A 352 3.90 -28.24 -24.38
C ALA A 352 4.53 -28.16 -22.97
N LEU A 353 4.69 -26.95 -22.42
CA LEU A 353 5.29 -26.72 -21.11
C LEU A 353 4.29 -26.94 -19.95
N GLY A 354 2.99 -26.77 -20.21
CA GLY A 354 1.94 -26.98 -19.22
C GLY A 354 2.19 -26.16 -17.94
N LYS A 355 2.32 -26.84 -16.81
CA LYS A 355 2.57 -26.21 -15.50
C LYS A 355 3.93 -25.49 -15.36
N HIS A 356 4.86 -25.74 -16.28
CA HIS A 356 6.19 -25.12 -16.29
C HIS A 356 6.26 -23.85 -17.16
N TYR A 357 5.14 -23.44 -17.76
CA TYR A 357 5.03 -22.15 -18.41
C TYR A 357 4.61 -21.08 -17.40
N HIS A 358 5.35 -19.97 -17.33
CA HIS A 358 5.12 -18.91 -16.37
C HIS A 358 4.79 -17.58 -17.07
N CYS A 359 3.74 -16.91 -16.60
CA CYS A 359 3.33 -15.59 -17.04
C CYS A 359 2.95 -14.70 -15.85
N ASP A 360 3.11 -13.39 -16.00
CA ASP A 360 2.72 -12.39 -15.00
C ASP A 360 2.22 -11.09 -15.65
N ASN A 361 0.90 -10.93 -15.71
CA ASN A 361 0.25 -9.75 -16.29
C ASN A 361 -0.04 -8.66 -15.25
N THR A 362 0.65 -8.68 -14.11
CA THR A 362 0.57 -7.60 -13.13
C THR A 362 0.95 -6.27 -13.82
N PRO A 363 0.11 -5.22 -13.74
CA PRO A 363 0.40 -3.93 -14.38
C PRO A 363 1.79 -3.41 -13.99
N ILE A 364 2.53 -2.82 -14.93
CA ILE A 364 3.92 -2.40 -14.73
C ILE A 364 4.13 -1.66 -13.39
N PRO A 365 3.32 -0.66 -12.98
CA PRO A 365 3.53 0.01 -11.70
C PRO A 365 3.43 -0.91 -10.47
N ILE A 366 2.59 -1.96 -10.53
CA ILE A 366 2.37 -2.96 -9.47
C ILE A 366 3.41 -4.09 -9.58
N ALA A 367 3.80 -4.51 -10.78
CA ALA A 367 4.93 -5.42 -10.95
C ALA A 367 6.23 -4.81 -10.42
N LEU A 368 6.28 -3.47 -10.39
CA LEU A 368 7.34 -2.68 -9.78
C LEU A 368 7.14 -2.38 -8.27
N TRP A 369 6.08 -2.86 -7.59
CA TRP A 369 5.71 -2.51 -6.19
C TRP A 369 4.97 -3.62 -5.38
N LYS A 370 5.17 -3.95 -4.08
CA LYS A 370 6.26 -3.99 -3.07
C LYS A 370 5.68 -4.54 -1.76
N ILE A 371 6.54 -4.90 -0.81
CA ILE A 371 6.25 -4.96 0.64
C ILE A 371 5.34 -3.77 1.05
N GLY A 372 4.32 -4.04 1.89
CA GLY A 372 3.32 -3.06 2.34
C GLY A 372 1.91 -3.29 1.79
N THR A 373 1.76 -4.08 0.73
CA THR A 373 0.44 -4.41 0.14
C THR A 373 -0.47 -5.12 1.13
N ARG A 374 -1.76 -4.79 1.07
CA ARG A 374 -2.82 -5.40 1.86
C ARG A 374 -3.43 -6.56 1.10
N ILE A 375 -3.63 -7.67 1.79
CA ILE A 375 -4.19 -8.91 1.23
C ILE A 375 -5.25 -9.48 2.17
N GLN A 376 -6.14 -10.30 1.62
CA GLN A 376 -7.08 -11.10 2.40
C GLN A 376 -6.86 -12.59 2.15
N VAL A 377 -6.91 -13.37 3.23
CA VAL A 377 -6.80 -14.83 3.19
C VAL A 377 -7.95 -15.43 3.98
N GLY A 378 -8.91 -16.01 3.26
CA GLY A 378 -10.20 -16.37 3.86
C GLY A 378 -10.93 -15.13 4.35
N LYS A 379 -11.15 -15.02 5.68
CA LYS A 379 -11.76 -13.85 6.33
C LYS A 379 -10.74 -12.91 6.97
N ASP A 380 -9.49 -13.36 7.09
CA ASP A 380 -8.45 -12.64 7.80
C ASP A 380 -7.69 -11.70 6.85
N ARG A 381 -7.36 -10.50 7.32
CA ARG A 381 -6.61 -9.50 6.57
C ARG A 381 -5.18 -9.39 7.08
N ALA A 382 -4.27 -9.16 6.15
CA ALA A 382 -2.86 -9.06 6.45
C ALA A 382 -2.16 -8.00 5.59
N THR A 383 -1.01 -7.56 6.08
CA THR A 383 -0.07 -6.73 5.33
C THR A 383 1.13 -7.59 4.95
N VAL A 384 1.53 -7.56 3.68
CA VAL A 384 2.75 -8.22 3.21
C VAL A 384 3.95 -7.46 3.76
N LYS A 385 4.80 -8.14 4.54
CA LYS A 385 5.99 -7.56 5.18
C LYS A 385 7.30 -8.09 4.59
N PHE A 386 7.25 -9.26 3.99
CA PHE A 386 8.41 -9.93 3.41
C PHE A 386 7.96 -10.82 2.25
N ILE A 387 8.77 -10.89 1.20
CA ILE A 387 8.58 -11.81 0.08
C ILE A 387 9.95 -12.43 -0.17
N GLY A 388 10.06 -13.73 0.09
CA GLY A 388 11.37 -14.39 -0.01
C GLY A 388 11.42 -15.77 0.64
N LYS A 389 12.63 -16.27 0.86
CA LYS A 389 12.86 -17.66 1.27
C LYS A 389 13.09 -17.73 2.77
N VAL A 390 12.40 -18.66 3.44
CA VAL A 390 12.57 -18.88 4.89
C VAL A 390 13.45 -20.11 5.12
N GLN A 391 14.38 -20.02 6.07
CA GLN A 391 15.43 -21.01 6.37
C GLN A 391 14.76 -22.31 6.79
N ASP A 392 15.32 -23.44 6.34
CA ASP A 392 14.78 -24.79 6.55
C ASP A 392 13.32 -24.99 6.11
N THR A 393 12.76 -24.06 5.33
CA THR A 393 11.40 -24.19 4.83
C THR A 393 11.39 -24.15 3.33
N ASN A 394 10.53 -25.02 2.83
CA ASN A 394 10.41 -25.25 1.44
C ASN A 394 9.75 -24.07 0.75
N GLY A 395 10.41 -23.16 0.02
CA GLY A 395 9.63 -22.20 -0.79
C GLY A 395 10.18 -20.81 -1.00
N GLU A 396 9.47 -20.07 -1.85
CA GLU A 396 9.23 -18.66 -1.59
C GLU A 396 7.97 -18.53 -0.72
N TRP A 397 8.04 -17.65 0.26
CA TRP A 397 7.04 -17.39 1.27
C TRP A 397 6.71 -15.91 1.28
N LEU A 398 5.44 -15.62 1.48
CA LEU A 398 4.99 -14.32 1.90
C LEU A 398 5.08 -14.29 3.42
N GLY A 399 5.99 -13.50 3.95
CA GLY A 399 5.97 -13.07 5.34
C GLY A 399 4.92 -11.98 5.48
N ILE A 400 3.88 -12.28 6.24
CA ILE A 400 2.72 -11.42 6.38
C ILE A 400 2.50 -11.13 7.86
N GLU A 401 2.04 -9.92 8.14
CA GLU A 401 1.54 -9.53 9.46
C GLU A 401 0.01 -9.50 9.40
N TRP A 402 -0.64 -10.35 10.20
CA TRP A 402 -2.10 -10.33 10.36
C TRP A 402 -2.54 -9.12 11.16
N ASP A 403 -3.72 -8.60 10.82
CA ASP A 403 -4.37 -7.58 11.65
C ASP A 403 -4.80 -8.12 13.01
N ASP A 404 -5.25 -9.38 13.07
CA ASP A 404 -5.53 -10.09 14.32
C ASP A 404 -4.24 -10.77 14.83
N PRO A 405 -3.67 -10.32 15.97
CA PRO A 405 -2.48 -10.93 16.53
C PRO A 405 -2.66 -12.38 16.99
N LYS A 406 -3.90 -12.86 17.17
CA LYS A 406 -4.18 -14.26 17.53
C LYS A 406 -4.08 -15.21 16.34
N ARG A 407 -4.17 -14.68 15.12
CA ARG A 407 -4.16 -15.48 13.88
C ARG A 407 -2.75 -15.93 13.50
N GLY A 408 -1.76 -15.09 13.78
CA GLY A 408 -0.39 -15.38 13.47
C GLY A 408 0.22 -16.44 14.38
N LYS A 409 1.49 -16.74 14.14
CA LYS A 409 2.21 -17.87 14.73
C LYS A 409 3.53 -17.45 15.35
N HIS A 410 4.10 -16.34 14.91
CA HIS A 410 5.43 -15.88 15.29
C HIS A 410 5.56 -14.37 15.11
N ASP A 411 6.69 -13.81 15.48
CA ASP A 411 6.98 -12.39 15.49
C ASP A 411 7.60 -11.91 14.17
N GLY A 412 7.45 -12.71 13.11
CA GLY A 412 8.22 -12.59 11.86
C GLY A 412 9.59 -13.28 11.89
N SER A 413 9.90 -14.03 12.96
CA SER A 413 11.03 -14.97 12.99
C SER A 413 10.64 -16.41 12.63
N HIS A 414 11.60 -17.16 12.12
CA HIS A 414 11.53 -18.62 12.01
C HIS A 414 12.86 -19.19 12.49
N LYS A 415 12.83 -20.11 13.48
CA LYS A 415 14.02 -20.79 14.02
C LYS A 415 15.19 -19.85 14.36
N ASN A 416 14.92 -18.81 15.16
CA ASN A 416 15.89 -17.79 15.62
C ASN A 416 16.40 -16.81 14.56
N ILE A 417 15.87 -16.88 13.34
CA ILE A 417 16.14 -15.91 12.28
C ILE A 417 14.95 -14.97 12.12
N LYS A 418 15.20 -13.66 12.17
CA LYS A 418 14.18 -12.62 11.95
C LYS A 418 14.16 -12.19 10.49
N TYR A 419 12.99 -12.26 9.84
CA TYR A 419 12.81 -11.85 8.43
C TYR A 419 12.08 -10.52 8.29
N PHE A 420 11.13 -10.27 9.19
CA PHE A 420 10.40 -9.03 9.25
C PHE A 420 9.95 -8.76 10.67
N GLU A 421 9.64 -7.52 10.96
CA GLU A 421 9.09 -7.12 12.26
C GLU A 421 7.56 -7.13 12.24
N CYS A 422 7.01 -7.64 13.34
CA CYS A 422 5.59 -7.64 13.63
C CYS A 422 5.33 -6.74 14.83
N ARG A 423 4.21 -6.02 14.82
CA ARG A 423 3.73 -5.23 15.95
C ARG A 423 3.48 -6.07 17.19
N TYR A 424 3.03 -7.31 16.98
CA TYR A 424 2.84 -8.28 18.05
C TYR A 424 3.72 -9.49 17.82
N PRO A 425 4.31 -10.09 18.88
CA PRO A 425 5.14 -11.28 18.74
C PRO A 425 4.43 -12.51 18.16
N THR A 426 3.11 -12.47 18.02
CA THR A 426 2.31 -13.56 17.48
C THR A 426 1.59 -13.18 16.19
N SER A 427 1.69 -11.95 15.67
CA SER A 427 0.91 -11.53 14.49
C SER A 427 1.52 -11.93 13.15
N GLY A 428 2.75 -12.40 13.12
CA GLY A 428 3.44 -12.83 11.91
C GLY A 428 3.05 -14.22 11.45
N SER A 429 3.03 -14.44 10.14
CA SER A 429 2.98 -15.77 9.53
C SER A 429 3.77 -15.79 8.24
N PHE A 430 4.38 -16.94 7.95
CA PHE A 430 4.79 -17.27 6.60
C PHE A 430 3.69 -18.07 5.93
N ILE A 431 3.20 -17.58 4.79
CA ILE A 431 2.24 -18.30 3.94
C ILE A 431 2.80 -18.47 2.53
N ARG A 432 2.31 -19.49 1.83
CA ARG A 432 2.57 -19.63 0.40
C ARG A 432 1.55 -18.80 -0.37
N TYR A 433 1.99 -18.10 -1.41
CA TYR A 433 1.09 -17.44 -2.32
C TYR A 433 0.26 -18.48 -3.07
N GLN A 434 -1.06 -18.38 -2.99
CA GLN A 434 -2.02 -19.19 -3.72
C GLN A 434 -3.08 -18.22 -4.29
N PRO A 435 -3.19 -18.05 -5.61
CA PRO A 435 -4.08 -17.05 -6.22
C PRO A 435 -5.53 -17.13 -5.73
N ASP A 436 -6.06 -18.35 -5.59
CA ASP A 436 -7.45 -18.57 -5.16
C ASP A 436 -7.69 -18.30 -3.67
N LYS A 437 -6.62 -18.14 -2.88
CA LYS A 437 -6.71 -17.96 -1.41
C LYS A 437 -6.15 -16.64 -0.92
N VAL A 438 -5.26 -16.01 -1.69
CA VAL A 438 -4.63 -14.73 -1.35
C VAL A 438 -5.21 -13.67 -2.28
N LEU A 439 -6.25 -13.01 -1.79
CA LEU A 439 -7.01 -12.02 -2.54
C LEU A 439 -6.35 -10.64 -2.39
N SER A 440 -6.10 -9.98 -3.52
CA SER A 440 -5.45 -8.66 -3.61
C SER A 440 -6.43 -7.48 -3.63
N GLY A 441 -7.72 -7.77 -3.53
CA GLY A 441 -8.79 -6.78 -3.49
C GLY A 441 -9.35 -6.37 -4.86
N GLN A 442 -10.28 -5.43 -4.82
CA GLN A 442 -11.05 -4.94 -5.95
C GLN A 442 -11.18 -3.41 -5.93
N THR A 443 -11.74 -2.83 -7.00
CA THR A 443 -11.99 -1.40 -7.08
C THR A 443 -13.23 -1.01 -6.26
N PHE A 444 -13.29 0.26 -5.85
CA PHE A 444 -14.47 0.81 -5.16
C PHE A 444 -15.77 0.55 -5.94
N MET A 445 -15.79 0.83 -7.25
CA MET A 445 -17.00 0.68 -8.06
C MET A 445 -17.40 -0.79 -8.27
N GLN A 446 -16.44 -1.71 -8.29
CA GLN A 446 -16.74 -3.14 -8.33
C GLN A 446 -17.44 -3.58 -7.04
N ALA A 447 -16.84 -3.27 -5.89
CA ALA A 447 -17.42 -3.55 -4.58
C ALA A 447 -18.82 -2.92 -4.40
N PHE A 448 -18.99 -1.67 -4.85
CA PHE A 448 -20.27 -0.98 -4.79
C PHE A 448 -21.34 -1.67 -5.64
N LYS A 449 -21.01 -2.06 -6.88
CA LYS A 449 -21.94 -2.78 -7.74
C LYS A 449 -22.26 -4.15 -7.16
N ASP A 450 -21.26 -4.90 -6.72
CA ASP A 450 -21.48 -6.25 -6.17
C ASP A 450 -22.42 -6.21 -4.97
N LYS A 451 -22.26 -5.24 -4.08
CA LYS A 451 -23.13 -5.11 -2.91
C LYS A 451 -24.53 -4.60 -3.24
N TYR A 452 -24.65 -3.52 -4.01
CA TYR A 452 -25.92 -2.82 -4.18
C TYR A 452 -26.70 -3.20 -5.45
N THR A 453 -26.13 -3.99 -6.36
CA THR A 453 -26.81 -4.49 -7.56
C THR A 453 -27.11 -5.99 -7.55
N ALA A 454 -26.34 -6.81 -6.83
CA ALA A 454 -26.52 -8.27 -6.82
C ALA A 454 -27.68 -8.75 -5.91
N GLU A 455 -28.00 -8.04 -4.82
CA GLU A 455 -29.04 -8.49 -3.85
C GLU A 455 -30.51 -8.40 -4.35
N GLN A 456 -30.76 -7.80 -5.52
CA GLN A 456 -32.14 -7.71 -6.05
C GLN A 456 -32.65 -9.00 -6.72
N GLU A 457 -31.82 -10.05 -6.86
CA GLU A 457 -32.25 -11.31 -7.45
C GLU A 457 -33.04 -12.22 -6.49
N GLU A 458 -32.78 -12.18 -5.18
CA GLU A 458 -33.37 -13.16 -4.23
C GLU A 458 -34.62 -12.68 -3.47
N ASN A 459 -34.87 -11.36 -3.34
CA ASN A 459 -35.91 -10.83 -2.44
C ASN A 459 -37.25 -10.43 -3.10
N SER A 460 -37.51 -10.79 -4.35
CA SER A 460 -38.81 -10.49 -4.99
C SER A 460 -39.90 -11.54 -4.70
N VAL A 461 -40.36 -11.61 -3.45
CA VAL A 461 -41.41 -12.56 -2.99
C VAL A 461 -42.83 -12.24 -3.53
N ASN A 462 -42.97 -11.39 -4.57
CA ASN A 462 -44.24 -11.17 -5.29
C ASN A 462 -43.97 -10.63 -6.70
N TYR A 463 -43.11 -11.29 -7.47
CA TYR A 463 -42.85 -10.89 -8.86
C TYR A 463 -43.73 -11.66 -9.84
N ASP A 464 -44.72 -10.96 -10.40
CA ASP A 464 -45.56 -11.48 -11.47
C ASP A 464 -44.80 -11.38 -12.81
N LYS A 465 -44.34 -12.53 -13.33
CA LYS A 465 -43.58 -12.62 -14.59
C LYS A 465 -44.35 -12.05 -15.81
N ALA A 466 -45.65 -11.78 -15.67
CA ALA A 466 -46.48 -11.23 -16.74
C ALA A 466 -46.25 -9.73 -17.04
N SER A 467 -45.71 -8.93 -16.09
CA SER A 467 -45.65 -7.46 -16.24
C SER A 467 -44.39 -6.93 -16.95
N ASP A 468 -43.42 -7.77 -17.28
CA ASP A 468 -42.12 -7.35 -17.86
C ASP A 468 -42.09 -7.38 -19.41
N LYS A 469 -43.26 -7.47 -20.06
CA LYS A 469 -43.38 -7.39 -21.52
C LYS A 469 -43.41 -5.95 -21.99
N GLY A 470 -42.26 -5.43 -22.42
CA GLY A 470 -42.17 -4.20 -23.22
C GLY A 470 -41.93 -4.52 -24.69
N GLU A 471 -42.89 -4.18 -25.56
CA GLU A 471 -42.70 -4.29 -27.01
C GLU A 471 -41.90 -3.08 -27.52
N LEU A 472 -40.72 -3.34 -28.11
CA LEU A 472 -39.90 -2.29 -28.73
C LEU A 472 -39.84 -2.54 -30.24
N TYR A 473 -40.31 -1.55 -31.01
CA TYR A 473 -40.37 -1.62 -32.47
C TYR A 473 -39.13 -0.99 -33.08
N TRP A 474 -38.26 -1.78 -33.69
CA TRP A 474 -37.06 -1.27 -34.32
C TRP A 474 -37.41 -0.59 -35.66
N GLY A 475 -37.18 0.72 -35.76
CA GLY A 475 -37.29 1.46 -37.02
C GLY A 475 -38.71 1.67 -37.56
N GLY A 476 -39.73 1.67 -36.70
CA GLY A 476 -41.13 1.95 -37.10
C GLY A 476 -41.84 0.80 -37.80
N ASN A 477 -41.23 -0.40 -37.88
CA ASN A 477 -41.86 -1.57 -38.48
C ASN A 477 -42.57 -2.42 -37.41
N LYS A 478 -43.91 -2.49 -37.47
CA LYS A 478 -44.75 -3.17 -36.47
C LYS A 478 -44.65 -4.71 -36.47
N ASN A 479 -43.93 -5.29 -37.43
CA ASN A 479 -43.84 -6.74 -37.59
C ASN A 479 -42.55 -7.36 -37.03
N LEU A 480 -41.65 -6.56 -36.44
CA LEU A 480 -40.43 -7.05 -35.79
C LEU A 480 -40.51 -6.74 -34.30
N VAL A 481 -41.08 -7.68 -33.54
CA VAL A 481 -41.10 -7.63 -32.07
C VAL A 481 -39.80 -8.25 -31.58
N VAL A 482 -38.90 -7.42 -31.06
CA VAL A 482 -37.72 -7.91 -30.32
C VAL A 482 -38.12 -8.02 -28.86
N GLU A 483 -38.16 -9.24 -28.33
CA GLU A 483 -38.35 -9.47 -26.91
C GLU A 483 -37.14 -8.93 -26.15
N THR A 484 -37.34 -7.88 -25.33
CA THR A 484 -36.29 -7.37 -24.45
C THR A 484 -36.61 -7.78 -23.01
N TYR A 485 -35.78 -8.65 -22.44
CA TYR A 485 -35.80 -8.95 -21.01
C TYR A 485 -34.89 -7.95 -20.27
N GLY A 486 -35.40 -7.27 -19.24
CA GLY A 486 -34.56 -6.69 -18.18
C GLY A 486 -34.15 -5.20 -18.24
N PHE A 487 -34.39 -4.47 -19.33
CA PHE A 487 -33.99 -3.04 -19.40
C PHE A 487 -34.70 -2.14 -18.37
N GLY A 488 -35.97 -2.43 -18.05
CA GLY A 488 -36.73 -1.69 -17.05
C GLY A 488 -36.29 -1.91 -15.60
N LYS A 489 -35.57 -3.02 -15.31
CA LYS A 489 -34.98 -3.31 -14.00
C LYS A 489 -33.70 -2.50 -13.78
N VAL A 490 -32.79 -2.54 -14.76
CA VAL A 490 -31.51 -1.78 -14.72
C VAL A 490 -31.76 -0.28 -14.51
N GLN A 491 -32.74 0.30 -15.20
CA GLN A 491 -33.06 1.73 -15.06
C GLN A 491 -33.72 2.10 -13.72
N ARG A 492 -34.45 1.15 -13.08
CA ARG A 492 -35.01 1.35 -11.72
C ARG A 492 -33.95 1.22 -10.64
N SER A 493 -33.06 0.22 -10.73
CA SER A 493 -31.94 0.05 -9.81
C SER A 493 -30.99 1.25 -9.87
N LEU A 494 -30.64 1.74 -11.07
CA LEU A 494 -29.82 2.95 -11.23
C LEU A 494 -30.46 4.22 -10.65
N ARG A 495 -31.79 4.39 -10.74
CA ARG A 495 -32.52 5.51 -10.09
C ARG A 495 -32.57 5.42 -8.56
N GLN A 496 -32.49 4.22 -7.99
CA GLN A 496 -32.41 4.04 -6.54
C GLN A 496 -31.00 4.30 -6.01
N LEU A 497 -29.97 3.89 -6.76
CA LEU A 497 -28.56 4.07 -6.39
C LEU A 497 -28.14 5.55 -6.33
N SER A 498 -28.66 6.39 -7.22
CA SER A 498 -28.37 7.84 -7.25
C SER A 498 -28.90 8.61 -6.03
N ASN A 499 -29.81 8.02 -5.24
CA ASN A 499 -30.41 8.64 -4.05
C ASN A 499 -29.75 8.19 -2.73
N LEU A 500 -28.72 7.35 -2.79
CA LEU A 500 -28.05 6.86 -1.59
C LEU A 500 -27.25 7.99 -0.93
N THR A 501 -27.57 8.25 0.33
CA THR A 501 -26.86 9.22 1.18
C THR A 501 -25.91 8.54 2.15
N ILE A 502 -26.19 7.29 2.53
CA ILE A 502 -25.38 6.48 3.43
C ILE A 502 -24.98 5.21 2.69
N VAL A 503 -23.67 4.96 2.59
CA VAL A 503 -23.12 3.83 1.87
C VAL A 503 -22.16 3.07 2.78
N GLY A 504 -22.54 1.83 3.11
CA GLY A 504 -21.71 0.90 3.86
C GLY A 504 -20.95 -0.04 2.93
N LEU A 505 -19.63 0.09 2.83
CA LEU A 505 -18.73 -0.77 2.06
C LEU A 505 -17.64 -1.38 2.95
N ALA A 506 -17.95 -1.59 4.22
CA ALA A 506 -17.03 -2.29 5.11
C ALA A 506 -16.85 -3.75 4.66
N GLU A 507 -15.62 -4.24 4.75
CA GLU A 507 -15.24 -5.64 4.44
C GLU A 507 -15.38 -6.08 2.96
N GLU A 508 -15.55 -5.14 2.03
CA GLU A 508 -15.76 -5.42 0.60
C GLU A 508 -14.45 -5.58 -0.19
N MET A 509 -13.31 -5.85 0.48
CA MET A 509 -12.00 -6.06 -0.14
C MET A 509 -11.52 -4.91 -1.07
N ILE A 510 -11.96 -3.67 -0.83
CA ILE A 510 -11.54 -2.53 -1.65
C ILE A 510 -10.05 -2.27 -1.45
N SER A 511 -9.28 -2.26 -2.52
CA SER A 511 -7.84 -1.95 -2.51
C SER A 511 -7.47 -0.75 -3.38
N SER A 512 -8.38 -0.29 -4.24
CA SER A 512 -8.14 0.86 -5.12
C SER A 512 -9.42 1.64 -5.42
N ALA A 513 -9.27 2.92 -5.77
CA ALA A 513 -10.38 3.76 -6.21
C ALA A 513 -10.96 3.31 -7.56
N GLY A 514 -10.13 2.68 -8.41
CA GLY A 514 -10.46 2.37 -9.80
C GLY A 514 -9.99 3.47 -10.77
N PRO A 515 -10.50 3.47 -12.02
CA PRO A 515 -10.19 4.51 -13.00
C PRO A 515 -10.61 5.91 -12.52
N ASN A 516 -9.90 6.95 -12.97
CA ASN A 516 -10.22 8.33 -12.62
C ASN A 516 -11.67 8.68 -13.02
N ASN A 517 -12.38 9.39 -12.14
CA ASN A 517 -13.77 9.85 -12.29
C ASN A 517 -14.85 8.76 -12.35
N ASP A 518 -14.51 7.48 -12.23
CA ASP A 518 -15.49 6.37 -12.32
C ASP A 518 -16.60 6.50 -11.24
N ILE A 519 -16.26 7.01 -10.06
CA ILE A 519 -17.23 7.24 -8.96
C ILE A 519 -18.08 8.48 -9.26
N LEU A 520 -17.44 9.55 -9.73
CA LEU A 520 -18.10 10.82 -10.04
C LEU A 520 -19.12 10.66 -11.19
N ASP A 521 -18.75 9.92 -12.22
CA ASP A 521 -19.57 9.67 -13.42
C ASP A 521 -20.76 8.73 -13.12
N SER A 522 -20.68 7.96 -12.03
CA SER A 522 -21.72 7.01 -11.60
C SER A 522 -22.90 7.65 -10.84
N GLN A 523 -22.98 8.99 -10.80
CA GLN A 523 -24.06 9.75 -10.15
C GLN A 523 -24.21 9.48 -8.64
N LEU A 524 -23.11 9.10 -7.96
CA LEU A 524 -23.06 8.86 -6.51
C LEU A 524 -22.79 10.13 -5.69
N SER A 525 -23.11 11.30 -6.26
CA SER A 525 -22.76 12.62 -5.69
C SER A 525 -23.52 12.99 -4.42
N MET A 526 -24.57 12.24 -4.07
CA MET A 526 -25.42 12.46 -2.89
C MET A 526 -24.91 11.77 -1.61
N ILE A 527 -23.84 10.98 -1.68
CA ILE A 527 -23.29 10.28 -0.52
C ILE A 527 -22.76 11.29 0.49
N GLU A 528 -23.34 11.27 1.70
CA GLU A 528 -22.92 12.07 2.84
C GLU A 528 -22.17 11.25 3.89
N ASP A 529 -22.39 9.94 3.92
CA ASP A 529 -21.78 9.03 4.89
C ASP A 529 -21.25 7.78 4.18
N LEU A 530 -19.93 7.57 4.25
CA LEU A 530 -19.25 6.45 3.63
C LEU A 530 -18.46 5.65 4.66
N ASP A 531 -18.74 4.36 4.72
CA ASP A 531 -17.98 3.41 5.51
C ASP A 531 -17.08 2.52 4.63
N LEU A 532 -15.77 2.74 4.72
CA LEU A 532 -14.72 1.92 4.09
C LEU A 532 -13.94 1.11 5.12
N SER A 533 -14.47 0.95 6.33
CA SER A 533 -13.81 0.21 7.40
C SER A 533 -13.42 -1.19 6.94
N MET A 534 -12.34 -1.72 7.49
CA MET A 534 -12.04 -3.15 7.31
C MET A 534 -11.80 -3.58 5.84
N ASN A 535 -11.30 -2.70 4.98
CA ASN A 535 -10.91 -2.98 3.60
C ASN A 535 -9.39 -3.23 3.42
N LEU A 536 -8.94 -3.35 2.17
CA LEU A 536 -7.55 -3.58 1.76
C LEU A 536 -6.85 -2.30 1.29
N ILE A 537 -7.37 -1.12 1.65
CA ILE A 537 -6.72 0.16 1.37
C ILE A 537 -5.48 0.30 2.26
N ALA A 538 -4.34 0.58 1.65
CA ALA A 538 -3.02 0.64 2.31
C ALA A 538 -2.48 2.07 2.50
N ASP A 539 -3.04 3.04 1.79
CA ASP A 539 -2.46 4.38 1.63
C ASP A 539 -3.54 5.47 1.57
N TRP A 540 -3.12 6.71 1.86
CA TRP A 540 -4.02 7.85 1.94
C TRP A 540 -4.33 8.44 0.56
N GLU A 541 -3.49 8.20 -0.43
CA GLU A 541 -3.68 8.60 -1.82
C GLU A 541 -4.93 7.94 -2.40
N THR A 542 -5.13 6.65 -2.11
CA THR A 542 -6.33 5.90 -2.48
C THR A 542 -7.57 6.46 -1.79
N VAL A 543 -7.50 6.74 -0.48
CA VAL A 543 -8.60 7.37 0.26
C VAL A 543 -8.95 8.72 -0.36
N THR A 544 -7.93 9.52 -0.68
CA THR A 544 -8.09 10.85 -1.29
C THR A 544 -8.72 10.78 -2.68
N SER A 545 -8.31 9.81 -3.49
CA SER A 545 -8.89 9.55 -4.81
C SER A 545 -10.39 9.21 -4.72
N ILE A 546 -10.82 8.45 -3.70
CA ILE A 546 -12.24 8.14 -3.49
C ILE A 546 -13.00 9.39 -2.99
N VAL A 547 -12.49 10.04 -1.95
CA VAL A 547 -13.18 11.18 -1.30
C VAL A 547 -13.31 12.38 -2.23
N SER A 548 -12.29 12.68 -3.03
CA SER A 548 -12.33 13.81 -3.99
C SER A 548 -13.44 13.69 -5.05
N GLN A 549 -13.98 12.49 -5.26
CA GLN A 549 -15.09 12.23 -6.19
C GLN A 549 -16.48 12.29 -5.51
N LEU A 550 -16.54 12.52 -4.18
CA LEU A 550 -17.76 12.52 -3.38
C LEU A 550 -17.96 13.89 -2.69
N PRO A 551 -18.42 14.92 -3.41
CA PRO A 551 -18.39 16.31 -2.94
C PRO A 551 -19.31 16.62 -1.75
N GLN A 552 -20.30 15.76 -1.45
CA GLN A 552 -21.22 15.93 -0.33
C GLN A 552 -20.84 15.12 0.92
N LEU A 553 -19.69 14.42 0.89
CA LEU A 553 -19.28 13.53 1.97
C LEU A 553 -18.98 14.30 3.26
N LYS A 554 -19.68 13.97 4.35
CA LYS A 554 -19.50 14.60 5.67
C LYS A 554 -18.90 13.62 6.68
N ILE A 555 -19.24 12.34 6.55
CA ILE A 555 -18.83 11.28 7.48
C ILE A 555 -18.01 10.26 6.72
N LEU A 556 -16.77 10.05 7.14
CA LEU A 556 -15.87 9.05 6.58
C LEU A 556 -15.42 8.08 7.67
N ARG A 557 -15.74 6.80 7.51
CA ARG A 557 -15.32 5.74 8.43
C ARG A 557 -14.25 4.87 7.79
N LEU A 558 -13.09 4.81 8.44
CA LEU A 558 -11.87 4.12 8.02
C LEU A 558 -11.40 3.19 9.15
N ASN A 559 -12.32 2.64 9.94
CA ASN A 559 -11.98 1.85 11.11
C ASN A 559 -11.25 0.57 10.70
N GLN A 560 -10.26 0.17 11.48
CA GLN A 560 -9.47 -1.05 11.26
C GLN A 560 -8.79 -1.14 9.87
N LEU A 561 -8.53 0.00 9.23
CA LEU A 561 -7.60 0.05 8.11
C LEU A 561 -6.15 0.06 8.60
N ARG A 562 -5.20 -0.23 7.70
CA ARG A 562 -3.76 -0.14 7.95
C ARG A 562 -3.14 0.82 6.95
N LEU A 563 -3.39 2.09 7.18
CA LEU A 563 -2.89 3.16 6.32
C LEU A 563 -1.41 3.43 6.64
N ALA A 564 -0.62 3.64 5.59
CA ALA A 564 0.75 4.13 5.72
C ALA A 564 0.77 5.54 6.33
N THR A 565 1.92 5.92 6.88
CA THR A 565 2.12 7.28 7.41
C THR A 565 1.94 8.32 6.29
N PRO A 566 1.12 9.35 6.51
CA PRO A 566 0.84 10.37 5.51
C PRO A 566 2.10 11.19 5.19
N MET A 567 2.49 11.26 3.92
CA MET A 567 3.66 12.03 3.47
C MET A 567 3.38 13.53 3.31
N GLN A 568 2.12 13.90 3.14
CA GLN A 568 1.66 15.26 2.94
C GLN A 568 0.25 15.45 3.50
N SER A 569 -0.19 16.70 3.57
CA SER A 569 -1.57 17.05 3.86
C SER A 569 -2.48 16.67 2.69
N PHE A 570 -3.72 16.29 2.99
CA PHE A 570 -4.76 15.97 2.00
C PHE A 570 -5.86 17.00 2.05
N ASP A 571 -6.50 17.27 0.92
CA ASP A 571 -7.60 18.22 0.87
C ASP A 571 -8.94 17.50 1.17
N PHE A 572 -9.38 17.58 2.43
CA PHE A 572 -10.67 17.10 2.90
C PHE A 572 -11.52 18.25 3.47
N HIS A 573 -11.72 19.31 2.68
CA HIS A 573 -12.41 20.53 3.10
C HIS A 573 -13.88 20.39 3.57
N HIS A 574 -14.54 19.26 3.32
CA HIS A 574 -15.97 19.05 3.59
C HIS A 574 -16.26 17.99 4.66
N ILE A 575 -15.25 17.23 5.11
CA ILE A 575 -15.42 16.17 6.12
C ILE A 575 -15.61 16.79 7.51
N GLN A 576 -16.66 16.33 8.21
CA GLN A 576 -17.04 16.77 9.56
C GLN A 576 -16.82 15.69 10.61
N THR A 577 -16.91 14.41 10.22
CA THR A 577 -16.65 13.27 11.10
C THR A 577 -15.69 12.29 10.44
N LEU A 578 -14.63 11.93 11.16
CA LEU A 578 -13.62 10.96 10.72
C LEU A 578 -13.46 9.89 11.78
N ALA A 579 -13.71 8.63 11.40
CA ALA A 579 -13.52 7.49 12.29
C ALA A 579 -12.31 6.65 11.86
N LEU A 580 -11.35 6.51 12.77
CA LEU A 580 -10.10 5.78 12.60
C LEU A 580 -9.88 4.81 13.78
N ASN A 581 -10.97 4.22 14.27
CA ASN A 581 -10.93 3.34 15.44
C ASN A 581 -10.20 2.05 15.09
N ARG A 582 -9.30 1.62 15.98
CA ARG A 582 -8.50 0.39 15.86
C ARG A 582 -7.71 0.29 14.56
N SER A 583 -7.37 1.42 13.96
CA SER A 583 -6.56 1.52 12.73
C SER A 583 -5.05 1.48 13.02
N MET A 584 -4.66 1.54 14.30
CA MET A 584 -3.27 1.58 14.78
C MET A 584 -2.52 2.83 14.30
N ILE A 585 -3.25 3.92 14.08
CA ILE A 585 -2.67 5.20 13.65
C ILE A 585 -2.00 5.89 14.84
N PRO A 586 -0.72 6.28 14.75
CA PRO A 586 -0.06 7.02 15.81
C PRO A 586 -0.52 8.48 15.84
N TRP A 587 -0.45 9.12 17.00
CA TRP A 587 -0.84 10.54 17.16
C TRP A 587 -0.08 11.49 16.22
N LYS A 588 1.19 11.20 15.95
CA LYS A 588 2.02 11.97 15.02
C LYS A 588 1.43 12.06 13.61
N ASP A 589 0.76 11.00 13.15
CA ASP A 589 0.16 10.98 11.82
C ASP A 589 -1.12 11.84 11.80
N ILE A 590 -1.83 11.93 12.93
CA ILE A 590 -2.98 12.83 13.11
C ILE A 590 -2.57 14.31 13.00
N GLU A 591 -1.37 14.67 13.49
CA GLU A 591 -0.83 16.04 13.35
C GLU A 591 -0.73 16.46 11.88
N VAL A 592 -0.28 15.56 11.01
CA VAL A 592 -0.15 15.82 9.58
C VAL A 592 -1.53 16.02 8.95
N LEU A 593 -2.51 15.20 9.34
CA LEU A 593 -3.89 15.26 8.83
C LEU A 593 -4.64 16.51 9.25
N ALA A 594 -4.33 17.09 10.41
CA ALA A 594 -5.04 18.25 10.96
C ALA A 594 -5.12 19.43 9.98
N SER A 595 -4.03 19.68 9.24
CA SER A 595 -3.96 20.75 8.22
C SER A 595 -4.92 20.55 7.04
N GLY A 596 -5.30 19.31 6.76
CA GLY A 596 -6.14 18.91 5.62
C GLY A 596 -7.64 18.84 5.92
N LEU A 597 -8.01 18.94 7.19
CA LEU A 597 -9.36 18.69 7.70
C LEU A 597 -9.90 19.91 8.47
N PRO A 598 -10.04 21.08 7.81
CA PRO A 598 -10.36 22.33 8.49
C PRO A 598 -11.75 22.37 9.12
N LYS A 599 -12.70 21.54 8.66
CA LYS A 599 -14.09 21.49 9.15
C LYS A 599 -14.39 20.29 10.05
N LEU A 600 -13.38 19.52 10.45
CA LEU A 600 -13.60 18.31 11.24
C LEU A 600 -14.05 18.66 12.67
N GLU A 601 -15.24 18.19 13.05
CA GLU A 601 -15.81 18.43 14.38
C GLU A 601 -15.68 17.22 15.30
N ASN A 602 -15.70 16.01 14.72
CA ASN A 602 -15.72 14.74 15.43
C ASN A 602 -14.61 13.81 14.93
N LEU A 603 -13.66 13.50 15.81
CA LEU A 603 -12.54 12.62 15.51
C LEU A 603 -12.57 11.39 16.42
N GLN A 604 -12.69 10.21 15.81
CA GLN A 604 -12.72 8.94 16.53
C GLN A 604 -11.41 8.16 16.42
N LEU A 605 -10.74 7.95 17.55
CA LEU A 605 -9.43 7.30 17.66
C LEU A 605 -9.43 6.18 18.71
N ALA A 606 -10.57 5.55 18.94
CA ALA A 606 -10.71 4.47 19.90
C ALA A 606 -9.79 3.29 19.57
N GLY A 607 -9.08 2.73 20.55
CA GLY A 607 -8.37 1.46 20.36
C GLY A 607 -7.12 1.51 19.48
N ASN A 608 -6.44 2.65 19.36
CA ASN A 608 -5.25 2.82 18.51
C ASN A 608 -3.92 2.56 19.24
N GLY A 609 -3.94 2.33 20.55
CA GLY A 609 -2.74 2.14 21.35
C GLY A 609 -1.98 3.44 21.61
N ILE A 610 -2.65 4.59 21.52
CA ILE A 610 -2.04 5.91 21.73
C ILE A 610 -1.64 6.03 23.20
N LYS A 611 -0.35 6.28 23.44
CA LYS A 611 0.19 6.54 24.78
C LYS A 611 0.56 8.00 24.98
N THR A 612 1.20 8.58 23.97
CA THR A 612 1.73 9.95 24.01
C THR A 612 0.99 10.83 23.01
N LEU A 613 0.64 12.03 23.46
CA LEU A 613 0.03 13.10 22.69
C LEU A 613 1.05 14.23 22.49
N SER A 614 0.77 15.09 21.53
CA SER A 614 1.47 16.35 21.26
C SER A 614 0.45 17.49 21.21
N ALA A 615 0.92 18.72 21.35
CA ALA A 615 0.05 19.88 21.20
C ALA A 615 -0.29 20.08 19.71
N ILE A 616 -1.58 20.17 19.40
CA ILE A 616 -2.11 20.39 18.06
C ILE A 616 -3.11 21.53 18.11
N HIS A 617 -2.90 22.57 17.31
CA HIS A 617 -3.89 23.62 17.12
C HIS A 617 -4.92 23.18 16.08
N TRP A 618 -6.16 22.90 16.51
CA TRP A 618 -7.24 22.47 15.62
C TRP A 618 -8.57 23.08 16.06
N GLU A 619 -8.97 24.15 15.38
CA GLU A 619 -10.07 25.00 15.83
C GLU A 619 -11.46 24.35 15.71
N SER A 620 -11.66 23.46 14.74
CA SER A 620 -12.98 22.88 14.45
C SER A 620 -13.37 21.72 15.36
N ILE A 621 -12.42 21.07 16.04
CA ILE A 621 -12.67 19.88 16.86
C ILE A 621 -13.53 20.21 18.07
N LYS A 622 -14.68 19.53 18.18
CA LYS A 622 -15.60 19.61 19.32
C LYS A 622 -15.65 18.31 20.12
N CYS A 623 -15.52 17.18 19.44
CA CYS A 623 -15.61 15.84 20.05
C CYS A 623 -14.37 15.02 19.72
N LEU A 624 -13.69 14.53 20.76
CA LEU A 624 -12.50 13.69 20.62
C LEU A 624 -12.69 12.39 21.39
N TYR A 625 -12.54 11.27 20.68
CA TYR A 625 -12.68 9.92 21.22
C TYR A 625 -11.31 9.27 21.33
N LEU A 626 -10.83 9.09 22.55
CA LEU A 626 -9.54 8.48 22.89
C LEU A 626 -9.73 7.25 23.81
N GLU A 627 -10.92 6.66 23.83
CA GLU A 627 -11.18 5.44 24.59
C GLU A 627 -10.34 4.24 24.12
N ASP A 628 -10.17 3.24 24.99
CA ASP A 628 -9.44 2.00 24.72
C ASP A 628 -7.98 2.22 24.26
N ASN A 629 -7.32 3.29 24.74
CA ASN A 629 -5.92 3.59 24.41
C ASN A 629 -4.98 3.27 25.60
N LEU A 630 -3.76 3.81 25.58
CA LEU A 630 -2.70 3.48 26.55
C LEU A 630 -2.21 4.71 27.34
N ILE A 631 -2.99 5.78 27.40
CA ILE A 631 -2.64 7.02 28.09
C ILE A 631 -2.59 6.73 29.61
N ASP A 632 -1.42 6.90 30.22
CA ASP A 632 -1.19 6.61 31.65
C ASP A 632 -0.84 7.84 32.50
N ASP A 633 -0.49 8.97 31.86
CA ASP A 633 -0.19 10.25 32.52
C ASP A 633 -1.15 11.35 32.03
N TRP A 634 -1.73 12.11 32.97
CA TRP A 634 -2.59 13.23 32.66
C TRP A 634 -1.86 14.34 31.90
N THR A 635 -0.53 14.48 32.06
CA THR A 635 0.28 15.47 31.32
C THR A 635 0.13 15.35 29.80
N GLU A 636 -0.21 14.16 29.29
CA GLU A 636 -0.51 13.94 27.89
C GLU A 636 -1.85 14.58 27.50
N VAL A 637 -2.87 14.41 28.35
CA VAL A 637 -4.18 15.06 28.18
C VAL A 637 -4.04 16.58 28.26
N GLU A 638 -3.10 17.09 29.06
CA GLU A 638 -2.87 18.54 29.19
C GLU A 638 -2.46 19.20 27.87
N LYS A 639 -1.79 18.46 26.97
CA LYS A 639 -1.38 18.96 25.66
C LYS A 639 -2.57 19.31 24.76
N LEU A 640 -3.74 18.72 25.04
CA LEU A 640 -5.00 19.01 24.35
C LEU A 640 -5.58 20.39 24.69
N GLN A 641 -5.01 21.14 25.63
CA GLN A 641 -5.38 22.54 25.89
C GLN A 641 -5.28 23.46 24.66
N SER A 642 -4.53 23.01 23.65
CA SER A 642 -4.41 23.66 22.34
C SER A 642 -5.64 23.50 21.43
N LEU A 643 -6.66 22.76 21.87
CA LEU A 643 -7.94 22.58 21.18
C LEU A 643 -9.00 23.53 21.79
N PRO A 644 -9.19 24.73 21.23
CA PRO A 644 -9.97 25.79 21.90
C PRO A 644 -11.46 25.46 22.02
N ASN A 645 -12.02 24.65 21.11
CA ASN A 645 -13.45 24.36 21.02
C ASN A 645 -13.82 22.95 21.48
N LEU A 646 -12.91 22.22 22.13
CA LEU A 646 -13.18 20.86 22.59
C LEU A 646 -14.25 20.86 23.70
N GLN A 647 -15.37 20.20 23.44
CA GLN A 647 -16.54 20.10 24.32
C GLN A 647 -16.72 18.71 24.93
N VAL A 648 -16.39 17.67 24.17
CA VAL A 648 -16.59 16.27 24.57
C VAL A 648 -15.28 15.51 24.45
N LEU A 649 -14.87 14.89 25.55
CA LEU A 649 -13.65 14.10 25.62
C LEU A 649 -13.93 12.72 26.25
N PHE A 650 -13.68 11.68 25.46
CA PHE A 650 -13.75 10.30 25.91
C PHE A 650 -12.34 9.74 26.15
N LEU A 651 -12.09 9.31 27.38
CA LEU A 651 -10.82 8.75 27.87
C LEU A 651 -11.04 7.45 28.66
N ASN A 652 -12.23 6.84 28.57
CA ASN A 652 -12.49 5.57 29.26
C ASN A 652 -11.59 4.45 28.76
N ASN A 653 -11.34 3.44 29.59
CA ASN A 653 -10.44 2.32 29.25
C ASN A 653 -9.02 2.76 28.87
N ASN A 654 -8.46 3.69 29.64
CA ASN A 654 -7.05 4.06 29.57
C ASN A 654 -6.34 3.62 30.86
N LYS A 655 -5.18 4.19 31.18
CA LYS A 655 -4.34 3.82 32.33
C LYS A 655 -4.05 5.02 33.24
N ILE A 656 -4.88 6.05 33.19
CA ILE A 656 -4.70 7.31 33.92
C ILE A 656 -4.80 7.03 35.42
N LYS A 657 -3.81 7.48 36.19
CA LYS A 657 -3.73 7.23 37.65
C LYS A 657 -4.16 8.42 38.51
N ASN A 658 -3.88 9.63 38.05
CA ASN A 658 -4.21 10.87 38.74
C ASN A 658 -4.53 11.97 37.73
N ILE A 659 -5.23 13.00 38.18
CA ILE A 659 -5.57 14.21 37.43
C ILE A 659 -4.83 15.37 38.09
N LYS A 660 -4.08 16.15 37.32
CA LYS A 660 -3.28 17.28 37.85
C LYS A 660 -4.04 18.59 37.78
N LYS A 661 -3.81 19.41 38.79
CA LYS A 661 -4.29 20.79 38.90
C LYS A 661 -3.37 21.70 38.09
N ASN A 662 -3.68 21.98 36.81
CA ASN A 662 -3.09 23.09 36.02
C ASN A 662 -3.56 23.19 34.56
N CYS A 663 -4.37 22.25 34.06
CA CYS A 663 -4.77 22.27 32.65
C CYS A 663 -6.16 22.90 32.44
N MET A 664 -6.25 23.88 31.54
CA MET A 664 -7.53 24.47 31.14
C MET A 664 -7.98 23.91 29.78
N LEU A 665 -9.07 23.16 29.78
CA LEU A 665 -9.94 22.94 28.61
C LEU A 665 -11.20 23.79 28.83
N PRO A 666 -11.23 25.05 28.41
CA PRO A 666 -12.23 26.03 28.88
C PRO A 666 -13.65 25.67 28.46
N ASN A 667 -13.82 24.99 27.33
CA ASN A 667 -15.13 24.63 26.78
C ASN A 667 -15.54 23.18 27.04
N LEU A 668 -14.79 22.43 27.86
CA LEU A 668 -15.09 21.03 28.11
C LEU A 668 -16.39 20.89 28.93
N GLU A 669 -17.40 20.28 28.33
CA GLU A 669 -18.73 20.06 28.92
C GLU A 669 -18.93 18.63 29.40
N TYR A 670 -18.37 17.67 28.66
CA TYR A 670 -18.54 16.25 28.93
C TYR A 670 -17.19 15.52 28.96
N LEU A 671 -16.87 14.93 30.12
CA LEU A 671 -15.72 14.09 30.33
C LEU A 671 -16.14 12.67 30.71
N ARG A 672 -15.64 11.67 30.00
CA ARG A 672 -15.79 10.25 30.37
C ARG A 672 -14.42 9.64 30.63
N ILE A 673 -14.19 9.19 31.85
CA ILE A 673 -12.90 8.68 32.35
C ILE A 673 -13.06 7.36 33.15
N GLU A 674 -14.19 6.66 32.99
CA GLU A 674 -14.39 5.36 33.62
C GLU A 674 -13.34 4.32 33.20
N GLU A 675 -13.19 3.26 34.00
CA GLU A 675 -12.23 2.18 33.73
C GLU A 675 -10.79 2.68 33.52
N ASN A 676 -10.38 3.65 34.34
CA ASN A 676 -8.99 4.08 34.54
C ASN A 676 -8.52 3.66 35.95
N ALA A 677 -7.32 4.09 36.37
CA ALA A 677 -6.72 3.76 37.67
C ALA A 677 -6.78 4.93 38.68
N ILE A 678 -7.79 5.81 38.57
CA ILE A 678 -7.98 6.96 39.46
C ILE A 678 -8.62 6.49 40.76
N ASN A 679 -7.92 6.66 41.89
CA ASN A 679 -8.36 6.19 43.20
C ASN A 679 -8.23 7.24 44.33
N ASP A 680 -7.93 8.48 43.98
CA ASP A 680 -7.74 9.59 44.92
C ASP A 680 -8.76 10.72 44.71
N TRP A 681 -9.12 11.40 45.79
CA TRP A 681 -10.07 12.52 45.77
C TRP A 681 -9.45 13.83 45.24
N ASP A 682 -8.13 13.97 45.26
CA ASP A 682 -7.43 15.17 44.77
C ASP A 682 -7.55 15.33 43.26
N SER A 683 -7.58 14.22 42.54
CA SER A 683 -7.90 14.15 41.12
C SER A 683 -9.31 14.67 40.83
N ILE A 684 -10.29 14.29 41.66
CA ILE A 684 -11.67 14.77 41.55
C ILE A 684 -11.79 16.25 41.92
N ASN A 685 -11.04 16.69 42.92
CA ASN A 685 -10.94 18.10 43.30
C ASN A 685 -10.43 18.97 42.13
N SER A 686 -9.48 18.46 41.36
CA SER A 686 -8.88 19.15 40.21
C SER A 686 -9.88 19.34 39.06
N LEU A 687 -10.88 18.46 38.92
CA LEU A 687 -11.95 18.60 37.93
C LEU A 687 -12.88 19.80 38.20
N ASN A 688 -12.87 20.37 39.41
CA ASN A 688 -13.65 21.56 39.72
C ASN A 688 -13.11 22.84 39.04
N GLU A 689 -11.89 22.83 38.55
CA GLU A 689 -11.27 23.94 37.82
C GLU A 689 -11.80 24.08 36.38
N TYR A 690 -12.53 23.08 35.87
CA TYR A 690 -13.14 23.12 34.53
C TYR A 690 -14.47 23.87 34.58
N PRO A 691 -14.57 25.09 34.02
CA PRO A 691 -15.68 25.99 34.28
C PRO A 691 -17.01 25.48 33.69
N ASN A 692 -16.96 24.77 32.56
CA ASN A 692 -18.15 24.35 31.82
C ASN A 692 -18.48 22.85 32.01
N LEU A 693 -17.73 22.13 32.86
CA LEU A 693 -17.92 20.69 33.04
C LEU A 693 -19.27 20.42 33.72
N SER A 694 -20.21 19.87 32.96
CA SER A 694 -21.58 19.59 33.40
C SER A 694 -21.92 18.11 33.39
N ARG A 695 -21.25 17.32 32.54
CA ARG A 695 -21.46 15.88 32.44
C ARG A 695 -20.15 15.17 32.77
N LEU A 696 -20.20 14.25 33.73
CA LEU A 696 -19.04 13.49 34.15
C LEU A 696 -19.41 12.01 34.32
N ARG A 697 -18.58 11.14 33.77
CA ARG A 697 -18.70 9.70 33.97
C ARG A 697 -17.37 9.12 34.42
N LEU A 698 -17.37 8.53 35.61
CA LEU A 698 -16.24 7.90 36.28
C LEU A 698 -16.67 6.57 36.92
N GLY A 699 -15.76 5.61 37.05
CA GLY A 699 -16.06 4.26 37.52
C GLY A 699 -16.20 4.14 39.04
N LEU A 700 -17.13 4.90 39.64
CA LEU A 700 -17.44 4.87 41.08
C LEU A 700 -18.95 4.66 41.26
N ASP A 701 -19.35 3.47 41.74
CA ASP A 701 -20.74 2.98 41.68
C ASP A 701 -21.50 3.06 43.03
N LYS A 702 -20.97 3.69 44.08
CA LYS A 702 -21.69 3.83 45.37
C LYS A 702 -22.38 5.19 45.53
N GLU A 703 -23.53 5.18 46.19
CA GLU A 703 -24.29 6.41 46.53
C GLU A 703 -23.48 7.40 47.38
N THR A 704 -22.65 6.89 48.31
CA THR A 704 -21.70 7.72 49.09
C THR A 704 -20.62 8.37 48.22
N GLU A 705 -20.26 7.75 47.09
CA GLU A 705 -19.28 8.28 46.14
C GLU A 705 -19.92 9.37 45.25
N ALA A 706 -21.21 9.24 44.89
CA ALA A 706 -21.95 10.28 44.18
C ALA A 706 -22.00 11.59 44.97
N SER A 707 -22.19 11.54 46.30
CA SER A 707 -22.16 12.73 47.15
C SER A 707 -20.79 13.38 47.18
N GLN A 708 -19.72 12.58 47.25
CA GLN A 708 -18.33 13.07 47.19
C GLN A 708 -18.04 13.77 45.85
N ILE A 709 -18.50 13.21 44.73
CA ILE A 709 -18.32 13.80 43.40
C ILE A 709 -19.07 15.13 43.27
N VAL A 710 -20.38 15.13 43.58
CA VAL A 710 -21.24 16.32 43.47
C VAL A 710 -20.83 17.42 44.44
N GLY A 711 -20.38 17.05 45.64
CA GLY A 711 -19.85 17.97 46.64
C GLY A 711 -18.55 18.63 46.20
N ARG A 712 -17.67 17.91 45.50
CA ARG A 712 -16.36 18.41 45.04
C ARG A 712 -16.43 19.23 43.75
N ILE A 713 -17.43 19.02 42.89
CA ILE A 713 -17.51 19.65 41.56
C ILE A 713 -18.80 20.47 41.37
N ARG A 714 -18.66 21.76 41.07
CA ARG A 714 -19.75 22.74 41.08
C ARG A 714 -20.85 22.55 40.05
N ASN A 715 -20.52 22.31 38.79
CA ASN A 715 -21.46 22.52 37.67
C ASN A 715 -22.10 21.23 37.12
N LEU A 716 -21.90 20.09 37.79
CA LEU A 716 -22.43 18.80 37.32
C LEU A 716 -23.96 18.73 37.33
N THR A 717 -24.52 18.36 36.19
CA THR A 717 -25.94 18.05 35.94
C THR A 717 -26.17 16.58 35.62
N VAL A 718 -25.15 15.86 35.12
CA VAL A 718 -25.20 14.41 34.88
C VAL A 718 -23.96 13.75 35.45
N VAL A 719 -24.15 12.75 36.31
CA VAL A 719 -23.07 11.96 36.92
C VAL A 719 -23.33 10.48 36.68
N ASN A 720 -22.35 9.78 36.11
CA ASN A 720 -22.41 8.34 35.81
C ASN A 720 -23.68 7.91 35.05
N GLY A 721 -24.16 8.79 34.15
CA GLY A 721 -25.35 8.56 33.33
C GLY A 721 -26.68 8.96 33.98
N ASN A 722 -26.67 9.35 35.26
CA ASN A 722 -27.86 9.80 35.97
C ASN A 722 -27.97 11.33 35.96
N THR A 723 -29.13 11.84 35.54
CA THR A 723 -29.43 13.27 35.61
C THR A 723 -29.75 13.67 37.05
N LEU A 724 -29.03 14.68 37.55
CA LEU A 724 -29.23 15.21 38.89
C LEU A 724 -30.34 16.26 38.89
N SER A 725 -31.42 16.01 39.62
CA SER A 725 -32.39 17.06 39.92
C SER A 725 -31.84 18.08 40.90
N ALA A 726 -32.43 19.29 40.92
CA ALA A 726 -32.05 20.34 41.86
C ALA A 726 -32.16 19.90 43.33
N ARG A 727 -33.15 19.05 43.65
CA ARG A 727 -33.36 18.51 45.00
C ARG A 727 -32.27 17.50 45.38
N GLU A 728 -31.99 16.54 44.50
CA GLU A 728 -30.94 15.53 44.73
C GLU A 728 -29.57 16.17 44.92
N ARG A 729 -29.24 17.21 44.13
CA ARG A 729 -27.99 17.95 44.33
C ARG A 729 -27.90 18.56 45.74
N ILE A 730 -28.97 19.17 46.23
CA ILE A 730 -28.99 19.75 47.58
C ILE A 730 -28.78 18.65 48.64
N ASP A 731 -29.48 17.53 48.50
CA ASP A 731 -29.39 16.42 49.45
C ASP A 731 -27.97 15.79 49.43
N LEU A 732 -27.37 15.60 48.26
CA LEU A 732 -26.00 15.12 48.09
C LEU A 732 -24.95 16.11 48.62
N GLU A 733 -25.11 17.41 48.39
CA GLU A 733 -24.20 18.46 48.90
C GLU A 733 -24.24 18.52 50.44
N ARG A 734 -25.42 18.39 51.06
CA ARG A 734 -25.57 18.34 52.52
C ARG A 734 -24.97 17.06 53.10
N TYR A 735 -25.22 15.92 52.46
CA TYR A 735 -24.63 14.65 52.88
C TYR A 735 -23.10 14.70 52.78
N TYR A 736 -22.55 15.32 51.72
CA TYR A 736 -21.12 15.55 51.57
C TYR A 736 -20.54 16.40 52.70
N LEU A 737 -21.18 17.52 53.09
CA LEU A 737 -20.73 18.32 54.24
C LEU A 737 -20.60 17.49 55.53
N ASN A 738 -21.53 16.57 55.78
CA ASN A 738 -21.46 15.64 56.91
C ASN A 738 -20.31 14.62 56.79
N LEU A 739 -19.95 14.21 55.57
CA LEU A 739 -18.79 13.36 55.35
C LEU A 739 -17.48 14.09 55.63
N CYS A 740 -17.37 15.37 55.24
CA CYS A 740 -16.17 16.19 55.42
C CYS A 740 -15.77 16.35 56.90
N ILE A 741 -16.72 16.28 57.84
CA ILE A 741 -16.44 16.36 59.29
C ILE A 741 -15.48 15.24 59.74
N LYS A 742 -15.50 14.08 59.06
CA LYS A 742 -14.63 12.94 59.41
C LYS A 742 -13.16 13.19 59.09
N ASP A 743 -12.89 14.18 58.23
CA ASP A 743 -11.57 14.44 57.67
C ASP A 743 -10.81 15.56 58.43
N GLY A 744 -11.40 16.18 59.46
CA GLY A 744 -10.72 17.21 60.26
C GLY A 744 -11.42 17.61 61.56
N SER A 745 -10.66 18.17 62.51
CA SER A 745 -11.16 18.57 63.83
C SER A 745 -11.65 20.03 63.91
N THR A 746 -11.34 20.86 62.92
CA THR A 746 -11.82 22.25 62.80
C THR A 746 -12.26 22.54 61.36
N HIS A 747 -13.13 23.54 61.18
CA HIS A 747 -13.60 23.95 59.85
C HIS A 747 -12.46 24.39 58.93
N GLU A 748 -11.37 24.96 59.47
CA GLU A 748 -10.18 25.35 58.70
C GLU A 748 -9.41 24.15 58.16
N VAL A 749 -9.27 23.09 58.96
CA VAL A 749 -8.58 21.86 58.52
C VAL A 749 -9.38 21.20 57.39
N ILE A 750 -10.69 21.07 57.56
CA ILE A 750 -11.60 20.51 56.55
C ILE A 750 -11.56 21.36 55.26
N ALA A 751 -11.59 22.70 55.39
CA ALA A 751 -11.50 23.60 54.25
C ALA A 751 -10.17 23.49 53.47
N SER A 752 -9.10 22.97 54.07
CA SER A 752 -7.83 22.75 53.37
C SER A 752 -7.82 21.47 52.52
N ILE A 753 -8.66 20.49 52.86
CA ILE A 753 -8.80 19.19 52.16
C ILE A 753 -9.92 19.23 51.10
N HIS A 754 -10.97 20.03 51.34
CA HIS A 754 -12.18 20.05 50.52
C HIS A 754 -12.36 21.44 49.85
N PRO A 755 -12.08 21.58 48.54
CA PRO A 755 -12.04 22.88 47.86
C PRO A 755 -13.35 23.69 47.95
N ARG A 756 -14.50 23.00 47.95
CA ARG A 756 -15.83 23.61 47.99
C ARG A 756 -16.45 23.70 49.38
N TYR A 757 -15.73 23.35 50.44
CA TYR A 757 -16.32 23.28 51.78
C TYR A 757 -16.89 24.62 52.26
N ARG A 758 -16.12 25.71 52.17
CA ARG A 758 -16.58 27.06 52.55
C ARG A 758 -17.81 27.49 51.75
N GLU A 759 -17.75 27.34 50.43
CA GLU A 759 -18.85 27.63 49.50
C GLU A 759 -20.14 26.88 49.89
N LEU A 760 -20.02 25.60 50.25
CA LEU A 760 -21.16 24.77 50.63
C LEU A 760 -21.68 25.09 52.04
N CYS A 761 -20.81 25.45 52.99
CA CYS A 761 -21.22 25.93 54.31
C CYS A 761 -22.02 27.24 54.19
N ASP A 762 -21.59 28.18 53.35
CA ASP A 762 -22.33 29.43 53.11
C ASP A 762 -23.73 29.16 52.51
N LYS A 763 -23.85 28.10 51.71
CA LYS A 763 -25.10 27.72 51.02
C LYS A 763 -26.07 26.91 51.89
N HIS A 764 -25.56 25.98 52.68
CA HIS A 764 -26.37 24.98 53.40
C HIS A 764 -26.31 25.09 54.93
N GLY A 765 -25.40 25.89 55.47
CA GLY A 765 -25.07 25.98 56.89
C GLY A 765 -23.83 25.16 57.27
N GLU A 766 -23.13 25.58 58.32
CA GLU A 766 -21.97 24.86 58.87
C GLU A 766 -22.41 23.59 59.60
N PRO A 767 -21.76 22.44 59.36
CA PRO A 767 -22.08 21.21 60.06
C PRO A 767 -21.46 21.19 61.48
N ASP A 768 -22.18 20.65 62.46
CA ASP A 768 -21.70 20.55 63.84
C ASP A 768 -20.53 19.57 63.98
N LEU A 769 -19.36 20.06 64.39
CA LEU A 769 -18.14 19.24 64.58
C LEU A 769 -18.19 18.33 65.84
N GLN A 770 -19.24 18.43 66.66
CA GLN A 770 -19.37 17.67 67.90
C GLN A 770 -20.03 16.30 67.70
N VAL A 771 -19.32 15.32 67.15
CA VAL A 771 -19.59 13.90 67.45
C VAL A 771 -18.29 13.10 67.47
N GLN A 772 -17.57 13.13 68.60
CA GLN A 772 -16.81 11.95 69.01
C GLN A 772 -17.85 10.87 69.34
N VAL A 773 -17.73 9.70 68.73
CA VAL A 773 -18.53 8.52 69.06
C VAL A 773 -18.34 8.22 70.56
N GLN A 774 -19.32 8.60 71.38
CA GLN A 774 -19.50 7.96 72.68
C GLN A 774 -19.82 6.49 72.42
N LYS A 775 -19.09 5.60 73.12
CA LYS A 775 -19.37 4.17 73.21
C LYS A 775 -20.87 3.92 73.23
N THR A 776 -21.34 3.00 72.38
CA THR A 776 -22.73 2.56 72.33
C THR A 776 -23.27 2.23 73.73
N SER A 777 -24.07 3.14 74.27
CA SER A 777 -24.91 2.91 75.46
C SER A 777 -25.99 1.89 75.11
N THR A 778 -26.24 0.95 76.02
CA THR A 778 -27.25 -0.11 75.89
C THR A 778 -28.64 0.32 76.37
N VAL A 779 -28.86 1.61 76.66
CA VAL A 779 -30.12 2.12 77.22
C VAL A 779 -31.01 2.69 76.11
N LEU A 780 -32.28 2.26 76.07
CA LEU A 780 -33.25 2.53 75.00
C LEU A 780 -33.55 4.04 74.81
N ASN A 781 -33.46 4.84 75.86
CA ASN A 781 -33.70 6.29 75.81
C ASN A 781 -32.70 7.04 74.92
N ASP A 782 -31.47 6.53 74.79
CA ASP A 782 -30.42 7.17 73.97
C ASP A 782 -30.59 6.87 72.46
N ARG A 783 -31.60 6.07 72.09
CA ARG A 783 -31.93 5.67 70.70
C ARG A 783 -33.18 6.34 70.15
N LEU A 784 -33.79 7.28 70.88
CA LEU A 784 -34.97 8.00 70.41
C LEU A 784 -34.56 9.15 69.49
N ILE A 785 -35.11 9.19 68.28
CA ILE A 785 -34.90 10.27 67.31
C ILE A 785 -35.98 11.33 67.54
N SER A 786 -35.57 12.56 67.82
CA SER A 786 -36.47 13.72 67.76
C SER A 786 -36.57 14.22 66.32
N VAL A 787 -37.78 14.19 65.76
CA VAL A 787 -38.08 14.74 64.43
C VAL A 787 -38.78 16.08 64.61
N THR A 788 -38.10 17.16 64.24
CA THR A 788 -38.70 18.50 64.19
C THR A 788 -39.16 18.77 62.76
N ILE A 789 -40.47 18.85 62.55
CA ILE A 789 -41.07 19.23 61.27
C ILE A 789 -41.38 20.72 61.31
N SER A 790 -40.72 21.49 60.47
CA SER A 790 -41.00 22.92 60.29
C SER A 790 -41.60 23.17 58.91
N LEU A 791 -42.74 23.87 58.89
CA LEU A 791 -43.43 24.29 57.67
C LEU A 791 -42.83 25.64 57.22
N ARG A 792 -42.38 25.72 55.98
CA ARG A 792 -41.90 26.98 55.39
C ARG A 792 -43.10 27.74 54.81
N ASP A 793 -43.31 28.97 55.27
CA ASP A 793 -44.38 29.85 54.79
C ASP A 793 -44.01 30.35 53.37
N LEU A 794 -44.86 30.07 52.37
CA LEU A 794 -44.59 30.31 50.95
C LEU A 794 -44.66 31.79 50.54
N ASN A 795 -44.94 32.70 51.47
CA ASN A 795 -45.17 34.12 51.19
C ASN A 795 -43.94 35.04 51.30
N GLN A 796 -42.73 34.49 51.43
CA GLN A 796 -41.47 35.26 51.46
C GLN A 796 -40.55 34.97 50.27
N ILE A 797 -41.09 34.99 49.05
CA ILE A 797 -40.27 35.08 47.82
C ILE A 797 -40.15 36.58 47.46
N PRO A 798 -38.96 37.18 47.48
CA PRO A 798 -38.74 38.47 46.84
C PRO A 798 -38.96 38.31 45.33
N ALA A 799 -39.94 39.03 44.79
CA ALA A 799 -40.15 39.11 43.36
C ALA A 799 -38.98 39.87 42.73
N ASN A 800 -37.97 39.15 42.23
CA ASN A 800 -37.05 39.61 41.21
C ASN A 800 -36.35 38.41 40.59
N HIS A 801 -36.95 37.92 39.50
CA HIS A 801 -36.33 37.45 38.24
C HIS A 801 -37.31 36.49 37.56
N VAL A 802 -38.25 37.08 36.83
CA VAL A 802 -38.80 36.46 35.63
C VAL A 802 -37.73 36.64 34.55
N TYR A 803 -37.03 35.55 34.24
CA TYR A 803 -36.75 35.02 32.90
C TYR A 803 -35.74 33.87 33.02
#